data_AF-A0A1K1QRK2-F1
#
_entry.id   AF-A0A1K1QRK2-F1
#
_cell.length_a   1.000
_cell.length_b   1.000
_cell.length_c   1.000
_cell.angle_alpha   90.00
_cell.angle_beta   90.00
_cell.angle_gamma   90.00
#
_symmetry.space_group_name_H-M   'P 1'
#
loop_
_entity.id
_entity.type
_entity.pdbx_description
1 polymer ?
#
loop_
_entity_poly.entity_id
_entity_poly.type
_entity_poly.pdbx_seq_one_letter_code
_entity_poly.pdbx_strand_id
1 'polypeptide(L)'
;MEALHNVMNVTYSDLVLVENGIAKSTIIVSPSATEPEQKAAQELQDYIKQISEAELPVVNNPADVAGIKIYIGSAAPSPHKEAIRAAGDEPDAFRLHVDQEAIQLVGLEDNDKGSLYAVYELLEQLGVRWFMPGNIGTVIPDLTTIAVRYQDTIQHPGLSFRFFQAAAPYLWATGMPMGVNLEEAAPWVEHVRLNQKTVGAHELLSAPPSRTTRADLYLPNADGTPSIHLDVTKPEVLDLVVAESLAKLQKNPNLEYLSMGPSDGHVLVLKPDSEWDGDDRDVLTGALSTTDRYIKFFNLVLERLGQEGYQDVNIVFYAYNTYYNPPVRWTPNQRIIPMIASLTLDRIHSIGNPLAWERNYLKEVIDGWNKVSPTVMIYDYLYNPADPGLPVSLAERVGTEYKYFKDHGVVGIRAETTPEWGYGGLGLYLAAKMMWNPDLDVKALREDYFTKFYGPAAAPMEEHFDILENAFAKADYSAGNMYDFPHILTDEVMQEMARTLGEAKARVASDSVYAKRIDMISIAYGFSENFLDMLKQFNRFHFDAAKEKLNNVYSFREQAVLHSPAILSSYKSYTYVEWFFDRMVNGGKQRTSNGNRLVAELPDEWNVKLFPNASGVDLGLWKPGLGTESWRKLKTYSETWSAQGLRYYKGHAWYRTTVDIAQEFDTGKPIRLWFSSIDETARVWMNGKELSLVQKGTGLTKPWEFDATPAVKFGKPNLIVVDVRNEDIDELGTGGIMGPAMLWQVNTELDYLPPADVKNLKAAHIPGTDTVKLTWDIPADNKGVTGYQLEILNRESVGGVLGSVITATNEYIDTGMKPGMERRYRVKAIDAGGNKSVNYSAYARVTMNPPSTVTGLKVQQISVDKVYISWNPSTVYEDFQIAGYSLEVLNQNPPGGVLETIKTTTNAHTLSGLQPGMTRRFRVKAIDTAGNMSADYSAVVQVTLSANVTPVAPPAAPTGLKSEEIANGAMNPSRTVTESVYGM
;
A
#
# COMPACT_ATOMS: atom_id res chain seq x y z
N MET A 1 29.39 -0.25 -20.40
CA MET A 1 30.54 0.45 -19.78
C MET A 1 31.87 0.13 -20.48
N GLU A 2 32.06 0.57 -21.72
CA GLU A 2 33.39 0.64 -22.35
C GLU A 2 33.42 1.80 -23.36
N ALA A 3 33.66 3.02 -22.87
CA ALA A 3 34.17 4.13 -23.69
C ALA A 3 34.50 5.32 -22.79
N LEU A 4 35.75 5.36 -22.31
CA LEU A 4 36.60 6.54 -22.03
C LEU A 4 37.74 6.10 -21.10
N HIS A 5 38.69 5.36 -21.66
CA HIS A 5 40.01 5.14 -21.04
C HIS A 5 41.06 5.57 -22.05
N ASN A 6 41.64 6.75 -21.84
CA ASN A 6 42.95 7.06 -22.40
C ASN A 6 43.59 8.22 -21.65
N VAL A 7 44.09 7.99 -20.42
CA VAL A 7 45.32 8.62 -19.88
C VAL A 7 45.91 7.72 -18.78
N MET A 8 47.13 7.23 -19.04
CA MET A 8 48.15 6.67 -18.13
C MET A 8 47.79 5.55 -17.13
N ASN A 9 48.17 4.32 -17.52
CA ASN A 9 48.37 3.18 -16.63
C ASN A 9 49.47 3.47 -15.59
N VAL A 10 49.06 3.72 -14.34
CA VAL A 10 49.82 3.36 -13.15
C VAL A 10 48.94 2.42 -12.35
N THR A 11 49.25 1.11 -12.40
CA THR A 11 48.57 0.09 -11.59
C THR A 11 49.04 0.22 -10.14
N TYR A 12 48.37 1.07 -9.38
CA TYR A 12 48.48 1.03 -7.92
C TYR A 12 47.57 -0.10 -7.39
N SER A 13 48.03 -0.84 -6.38
CA SER A 13 47.26 -1.90 -5.71
C SER A 13 46.14 -1.32 -4.86
N ASP A 14 44.94 -1.91 -4.90
CA ASP A 14 43.77 -1.49 -4.10
C ASP A 14 44.10 -1.21 -2.61
N LEU A 15 43.39 -0.24 -2.02
CA LEU A 15 43.54 0.14 -0.63
C LEU A 15 42.79 -0.83 0.29
N VAL A 16 43.50 -1.54 1.15
CA VAL A 16 42.92 -2.60 2.01
C VAL A 16 42.43 -2.01 3.33
N LEU A 17 41.12 -2.06 3.56
CA LEU A 17 40.45 -1.57 4.77
C LEU A 17 40.35 -2.64 5.86
N VAL A 18 40.09 -3.88 5.43
CA VAL A 18 40.02 -5.07 6.29
C VAL A 18 40.81 -6.17 5.59
N GLU A 19 41.64 -6.88 6.35
CA GLU A 19 42.42 -8.00 5.83
C GLU A 19 42.22 -9.20 6.74
N ASN A 20 41.68 -10.30 6.20
CA ASN A 20 41.39 -11.53 6.93
C ASN A 20 40.60 -11.32 8.24
N GLY A 21 39.56 -10.46 8.20
CA GLY A 21 38.72 -10.13 9.36
C GLY A 21 39.38 -9.17 10.36
N ILE A 22 40.52 -8.57 10.02
CA ILE A 22 41.24 -7.63 10.88
C ILE A 22 41.18 -6.23 10.28
N ALA A 23 40.67 -5.27 11.04
CA ALA A 23 40.63 -3.86 10.66
C ALA A 23 42.05 -3.30 10.41
N LYS A 24 42.24 -2.67 9.26
CA LYS A 24 43.46 -1.93 8.87
C LYS A 24 43.22 -0.43 8.72
N SER A 25 41.95 -0.03 8.78
CA SER A 25 41.51 1.35 8.66
C SER A 25 40.80 1.84 9.91
N THR A 26 40.66 3.16 10.03
CA THR A 26 39.93 3.83 11.10
C THR A 26 39.08 4.95 10.52
N ILE A 27 37.83 5.04 10.99
CA ILE A 27 36.88 6.09 10.62
C ILE A 27 37.13 7.33 11.48
N ILE A 28 37.19 8.49 10.83
CA ILE A 28 37.52 9.77 11.44
C ILE A 28 36.35 10.73 11.22
N VAL A 29 35.82 11.23 12.33
CA VAL A 29 34.66 12.12 12.37
C VAL A 29 35.05 13.39 13.13
N SER A 30 34.52 14.55 12.73
CA SER A 30 34.81 15.80 13.45
C SER A 30 34.17 15.78 14.84
N PRO A 31 34.81 16.36 15.88
CA PRO A 31 34.15 16.61 17.17
C PRO A 31 32.87 17.46 17.03
N SER A 32 32.75 18.24 15.95
CA SER A 32 31.59 19.06 15.63
C SER A 32 30.73 18.46 14.50
N ALA A 33 30.85 17.16 14.24
CA ALA A 33 30.16 16.52 13.13
C ALA A 33 28.64 16.65 13.25
N THR A 34 28.01 16.93 12.12
CA THR A 34 26.54 17.05 12.02
C THR A 34 25.86 15.69 12.17
N GLU A 35 24.54 15.68 12.37
CA GLU A 35 23.77 14.43 12.47
C GLU A 35 23.94 13.53 11.23
N PRO A 36 23.89 14.04 9.97
CA PRO A 36 24.20 13.23 8.79
C PRO A 36 25.62 12.64 8.79
N GLU A 37 26.62 13.38 9.25
CA GLU A 37 28.02 12.91 9.31
C GLU A 37 28.22 11.82 10.37
N GLN A 38 27.60 11.98 11.55
CA GLN A 38 27.60 10.96 12.60
C GLN A 38 26.94 9.67 12.13
N LYS A 39 25.77 9.81 11.47
CA LYS A 39 25.07 8.68 10.86
C LYS A 39 25.91 8.01 9.77
N ALA A 40 26.56 8.78 8.90
CA ALA A 40 27.43 8.25 7.84
C ALA A 40 28.57 7.39 8.40
N ALA A 41 29.20 7.82 9.49
CA ALA A 41 30.22 7.05 10.17
C ALA A 41 29.68 5.75 10.77
N GLN A 42 28.51 5.81 11.41
CA GLN A 42 27.85 4.64 12.01
C GLN A 42 27.46 3.61 10.94
N GLU A 43 26.79 4.04 9.86
CA GLU A 43 26.39 3.18 8.75
C GLU A 43 27.61 2.49 8.12
N LEU A 44 28.70 3.24 7.88
CA LEU A 44 29.92 2.64 7.35
C LEU A 44 30.50 1.58 8.28
N GLN A 45 30.60 1.87 9.59
CA GLN A 45 31.11 0.92 10.57
C GLN A 45 30.24 -0.36 10.62
N ASP A 46 28.92 -0.19 10.68
CA ASP A 46 27.96 -1.27 10.82
C ASP A 46 27.95 -2.18 9.60
N TYR A 47 27.96 -1.62 8.39
CA TYR A 47 28.02 -2.44 7.18
C TYR A 47 29.38 -3.10 7.00
N ILE A 48 30.51 -2.43 7.28
CA ILE A 48 31.84 -3.08 7.20
C ILE A 48 31.92 -4.26 8.17
N LYS A 49 31.38 -4.10 9.39
CA LYS A 49 31.27 -5.18 10.38
C LYS A 49 30.38 -6.32 9.89
N GLN A 50 29.24 -6.02 9.26
CA GLN A 50 28.37 -7.05 8.69
C GLN A 50 29.00 -7.75 7.48
N ILE A 51 29.82 -7.06 6.68
CA ILE A 51 30.50 -7.62 5.52
C ILE A 51 31.64 -8.56 5.93
N SER A 52 32.40 -8.19 6.97
CA SER A 52 33.72 -8.80 7.25
C SER A 52 33.95 -9.29 8.66
N GLU A 53 32.96 -9.14 9.55
CA GLU A 53 33.04 -9.36 11.00
C GLU A 53 34.03 -8.43 11.74
N ALA A 54 34.79 -7.60 11.01
CA ALA A 54 35.73 -6.64 11.57
C ALA A 54 35.04 -5.31 11.89
N GLU A 55 35.18 -4.85 13.14
CA GLU A 55 34.70 -3.54 13.55
C GLU A 55 35.81 -2.49 13.36
N LEU A 56 35.56 -1.50 12.50
CA LEU A 56 36.48 -0.39 12.32
C LEU A 56 36.41 0.56 13.53
N PRO A 57 37.53 1.01 14.11
CA PRO A 57 37.50 2.05 15.13
C PRO A 57 36.93 3.37 14.57
N VAL A 58 36.17 4.10 15.38
CA VAL A 58 35.69 5.46 15.10
C VAL A 58 36.37 6.42 16.08
N VAL A 59 37.02 7.47 15.58
CA VAL A 59 37.76 8.43 16.40
C VAL A 59 37.51 9.88 15.96
N ASN A 60 37.74 10.80 16.89
CA ASN A 60 37.55 12.24 16.65
C ASN A 60 38.85 13.02 16.45
N ASN A 61 40.02 12.35 16.53
CA ASN A 61 41.33 12.98 16.35
C ASN A 61 42.21 12.15 15.37
N PRO A 62 42.54 12.67 14.18
CA PRO A 62 43.36 11.96 13.19
C PRO A 62 44.84 11.80 13.58
N ALA A 63 45.34 12.56 14.55
CA ALA A 63 46.76 12.60 14.92
C ALA A 63 47.24 11.33 15.67
N ASP A 64 46.33 10.54 16.21
CA ASP A 64 46.64 9.42 17.12
C ASP A 64 46.41 8.03 16.47
N VAL A 65 46.22 7.98 15.15
CA VAL A 65 45.76 6.79 14.43
C VAL A 65 46.83 6.26 13.48
N ALA A 66 47.18 4.98 13.63
CA ALA A 66 48.00 4.23 12.68
C ALA A 66 47.10 3.45 11.69
N GLY A 67 47.51 3.36 10.41
CA GLY A 67 46.76 2.67 9.37
C GLY A 67 46.04 3.60 8.39
N ILE A 68 45.13 3.04 7.60
CA ILE A 68 44.39 3.79 6.57
C ILE A 68 43.31 4.65 7.21
N LYS A 69 43.21 5.91 6.78
CA LYS A 69 42.28 6.89 7.35
C LYS A 69 41.05 7.03 6.46
N ILE A 70 39.86 6.94 7.05
CA ILE A 70 38.59 7.19 6.36
C ILE A 70 37.96 8.43 6.97
N TYR A 71 38.01 9.55 6.26
CA TYR A 71 37.47 10.83 6.71
C TYR A 71 36.02 11.00 6.26
N ILE A 72 35.15 11.35 7.20
CA ILE A 72 33.75 11.66 6.94
C ILE A 72 33.54 13.18 7.01
N GLY A 73 32.99 13.75 5.94
CA GLY A 73 32.54 15.13 5.85
C GLY A 73 33.60 16.14 6.30
N SER A 74 33.23 16.97 7.27
CA SER A 74 34.03 18.05 7.85
C SER A 74 35.37 17.61 8.48
N ALA A 75 35.57 16.30 8.72
CA ALA A 75 36.85 15.77 9.19
C ALA A 75 37.93 15.72 8.09
N ALA A 76 37.54 15.80 6.81
CA ALA A 76 38.45 15.68 5.68
C ALA A 76 39.46 16.85 5.63
N PRO A 77 40.78 16.58 5.54
CA PRO A 77 41.81 17.63 5.53
C PRO A 77 41.85 18.45 4.23
N SER A 78 41.31 17.91 3.13
CA SER A 78 41.22 18.61 1.84
C SER A 78 39.91 18.19 1.16
N PRO A 79 38.77 18.73 1.61
CA PRO A 79 37.45 18.26 1.18
C PRO A 79 37.16 18.54 -0.31
N HIS A 80 37.89 19.48 -0.92
CA HIS A 80 37.76 19.87 -2.33
C HIS A 80 36.31 20.14 -2.77
N LYS A 81 35.54 20.84 -1.93
CA LYS A 81 34.14 21.19 -2.21
C LYS A 81 33.99 22.03 -3.48
N GLU A 82 35.02 22.76 -3.89
CA GLU A 82 35.10 23.48 -5.16
C GLU A 82 34.97 22.54 -6.38
N ALA A 83 35.47 21.31 -6.30
CA ALA A 83 35.34 20.32 -7.36
C ALA A 83 33.90 19.80 -7.46
N ILE A 84 33.20 19.68 -6.32
CA ILE A 84 31.76 19.36 -6.30
C ILE A 84 30.97 20.53 -6.90
N ARG A 85 31.20 21.77 -6.43
CA ARG A 85 30.51 22.98 -6.96
C ARG A 85 30.72 23.20 -8.45
N ALA A 86 31.84 22.75 -9.02
CA ALA A 86 32.11 22.89 -10.45
C ALA A 86 31.06 22.22 -11.34
N ALA A 87 30.33 21.22 -10.84
CA ALA A 87 29.29 20.50 -11.57
C ALA A 87 27.84 20.82 -11.11
N GLY A 88 27.67 21.67 -10.08
CA GLY A 88 26.37 22.17 -9.63
C GLY A 88 26.32 22.46 -8.12
N ASP A 89 25.24 23.10 -7.67
CA ASP A 89 25.05 23.55 -6.28
C ASP A 89 23.99 22.74 -5.50
N GLU A 90 23.67 21.53 -5.98
CA GLU A 90 22.70 20.64 -5.32
C GLU A 90 23.24 20.16 -3.95
N PRO A 91 22.54 20.42 -2.83
CA PRO A 91 23.07 20.13 -1.50
C PRO A 91 23.33 18.64 -1.21
N ASP A 92 22.60 17.77 -1.91
CA ASP A 92 22.76 16.30 -1.84
C ASP A 92 24.04 15.80 -2.55
N ALA A 93 24.77 16.65 -3.28
CA ALA A 93 25.95 16.26 -4.05
C ALA A 93 27.14 15.87 -3.15
N PHE A 94 28.01 15.00 -3.67
CA PHE A 94 29.12 14.46 -2.90
C PHE A 94 30.35 14.10 -3.73
N ARG A 95 31.46 13.89 -3.03
CA ARG A 95 32.73 13.34 -3.53
C ARG A 95 33.17 12.14 -2.70
N LEU A 96 33.49 11.03 -3.38
CA LEU A 96 34.17 9.85 -2.87
C LEU A 96 35.57 9.84 -3.48
N HIS A 97 36.59 10.16 -2.67
CA HIS A 97 37.98 10.19 -3.10
C HIS A 97 38.79 9.12 -2.34
N VAL A 98 39.56 8.33 -3.09
CA VAL A 98 40.40 7.24 -2.56
C VAL A 98 41.78 7.36 -3.18
N ASP A 99 42.79 7.60 -2.33
CA ASP A 99 44.20 7.62 -2.71
C ASP A 99 45.04 6.71 -1.79
N GLN A 100 46.36 6.73 -1.94
CA GLN A 100 47.28 5.86 -1.22
C GLN A 100 47.30 6.08 0.30
N GLU A 101 46.88 7.26 0.76
CA GLU A 101 46.98 7.68 2.15
C GLU A 101 45.63 7.60 2.87
N ALA A 102 44.53 7.89 2.16
CA ALA A 102 43.22 8.02 2.79
C ALA A 102 42.03 7.81 1.83
N ILE A 103 40.87 7.64 2.47
CA ILE A 103 39.53 7.78 1.87
C ILE A 103 38.91 9.07 2.42
N GLN A 104 38.31 9.88 1.56
CA GLN A 104 37.55 11.08 1.92
C GLN A 104 36.13 10.99 1.35
N LEU A 105 35.13 11.01 2.23
CA LEU A 105 33.70 10.91 1.91
C LEU A 105 33.01 12.23 2.27
N VAL A 106 32.84 13.11 1.30
CA VAL A 106 32.54 14.53 1.54
C VAL A 106 31.29 14.97 0.80
N GLY A 107 30.33 15.54 1.53
CA GLY A 107 29.18 16.25 0.95
C GLY A 107 29.47 17.71 0.62
N LEU A 108 28.67 18.28 -0.27
CA LEU A 108 28.77 19.69 -0.63
C LEU A 108 28.52 20.62 0.57
N GLU A 109 27.38 20.45 1.24
CA GLU A 109 26.97 21.22 2.42
C GLU A 109 27.06 20.36 3.68
N ASP A 110 27.56 20.92 4.80
CA ASP A 110 27.90 20.14 6.00
C ASP A 110 26.67 19.59 6.75
N ASN A 111 25.52 20.27 6.62
CA ASN A 111 24.28 19.89 7.30
C ASN A 111 23.29 19.13 6.40
N ASP A 112 23.73 18.73 5.20
CA ASP A 112 22.95 17.94 4.25
C ASP A 112 23.43 16.48 4.17
N LYS A 113 22.77 15.69 3.32
CA LYS A 113 23.00 14.24 3.22
C LYS A 113 24.16 13.83 2.30
N GLY A 114 24.89 14.77 1.70
CA GLY A 114 25.96 14.45 0.73
C GLY A 114 27.03 13.50 1.28
N SER A 115 27.57 13.75 2.49
CA SER A 115 28.57 12.88 3.12
C SER A 115 28.03 11.46 3.39
N LEU A 116 26.74 11.36 3.74
CA LEU A 116 26.05 10.08 3.93
C LEU A 116 25.87 9.33 2.60
N TYR A 117 25.51 10.03 1.53
CA TYR A 117 25.40 9.43 0.20
C TYR A 117 26.74 8.98 -0.37
N ALA A 118 27.85 9.64 -0.03
CA ALA A 118 29.20 9.16 -0.34
C ALA A 118 29.53 7.83 0.35
N VAL A 119 29.08 7.65 1.60
CA VAL A 119 29.17 6.35 2.31
C VAL A 119 28.33 5.30 1.59
N TYR A 120 27.08 5.60 1.26
CA TYR A 120 26.23 4.65 0.53
C TYR A 120 26.80 4.28 -0.85
N GLU A 121 27.40 5.23 -1.57
CA GLU A 121 28.13 4.96 -2.82
C GLU A 121 29.27 3.95 -2.60
N LEU A 122 30.11 4.16 -1.58
CA LEU A 122 31.19 3.23 -1.26
C LEU A 122 30.64 1.83 -0.91
N LEU A 123 29.58 1.76 -0.09
CA LEU A 123 28.94 0.50 0.29
C LEU A 123 28.33 -0.23 -0.92
N GLU A 124 27.72 0.49 -1.86
CA GLU A 124 27.26 -0.09 -3.13
C GLU A 124 28.42 -0.62 -3.96
N GLN A 125 29.56 0.09 -4.03
CA GLN A 125 30.75 -0.41 -4.74
C GLN A 125 31.34 -1.67 -4.08
N LEU A 126 31.20 -1.81 -2.75
CA LEU A 126 31.60 -3.01 -2.01
C LEU A 126 30.61 -4.18 -2.19
N GLY A 127 29.43 -3.93 -2.77
CA GLY A 127 28.45 -4.96 -3.11
C GLY A 127 27.17 -4.95 -2.26
N VAL A 128 27.03 -4.02 -1.32
CA VAL A 128 25.78 -3.84 -0.56
C VAL A 128 24.66 -3.37 -1.48
N ARG A 129 23.44 -3.87 -1.31
CA ARG A 129 22.26 -3.43 -2.06
C ARG A 129 21.05 -3.27 -1.17
N TRP A 130 20.22 -2.29 -1.50
CA TRP A 130 18.92 -2.01 -0.88
C TRP A 130 17.83 -2.00 -1.94
N PHE A 131 17.35 -3.19 -2.30
CA PHE A 131 16.41 -3.34 -3.43
C PHE A 131 14.96 -2.98 -3.07
N MET A 132 14.58 -3.11 -1.80
CA MET A 132 13.27 -2.74 -1.26
C MET A 132 13.40 -2.52 0.26
N PRO A 133 12.36 -2.01 0.95
CA PRO A 133 12.39 -1.84 2.40
C PRO A 133 12.57 -3.15 3.18
N GLY A 134 13.17 -3.02 4.37
CA GLY A 134 13.37 -4.11 5.32
C GLY A 134 14.50 -5.09 4.94
N ASN A 135 14.82 -5.99 5.88
CA ASN A 135 15.94 -6.93 5.74
C ASN A 135 15.83 -7.86 4.53
N ILE A 136 14.61 -8.15 4.07
CA ILE A 136 14.40 -8.98 2.88
C ILE A 136 14.88 -8.26 1.62
N GLY A 137 14.87 -6.93 1.60
CA GLY A 137 15.36 -6.08 0.52
C GLY A 137 16.87 -5.85 0.50
N THR A 138 17.54 -6.09 1.62
CA THR A 138 18.98 -5.84 1.78
C THR A 138 19.81 -7.04 1.33
N VAL A 139 20.89 -6.79 0.59
CA VAL A 139 21.94 -7.77 0.30
C VAL A 139 23.26 -7.23 0.85
N ILE A 140 23.93 -8.04 1.67
CA ILE A 140 25.24 -7.74 2.23
C ILE A 140 26.19 -8.85 1.77
N PRO A 141 27.32 -8.52 1.11
CA PRO A 141 28.30 -9.51 0.71
C PRO A 141 29.06 -10.06 1.93
N ASP A 142 29.54 -11.29 1.84
CA ASP A 142 30.37 -11.93 2.86
C ASP A 142 31.83 -11.95 2.37
N LEU A 143 32.67 -11.08 2.94
CA LEU A 143 34.06 -10.88 2.54
C LEU A 143 34.97 -10.76 3.77
N THR A 144 35.96 -11.62 3.88
CA THR A 144 36.98 -11.50 4.96
C THR A 144 38.05 -10.45 4.67
N THR A 145 38.16 -9.98 3.42
CA THR A 145 39.08 -8.90 3.03
C THR A 145 38.32 -7.87 2.21
N ILE A 146 38.40 -6.61 2.64
CA ILE A 146 37.77 -5.46 1.99
C ILE A 146 38.86 -4.59 1.40
N ALA A 147 38.85 -4.46 0.08
CA ALA A 147 39.75 -3.60 -0.67
C ALA A 147 38.95 -2.61 -1.53
N VAL A 148 39.41 -1.37 -1.59
CA VAL A 148 38.77 -0.28 -2.34
C VAL A 148 39.72 0.24 -3.40
N ARG A 149 39.21 0.40 -4.62
CA ARG A 149 40.00 0.93 -5.75
C ARG A 149 40.24 2.42 -5.59
N TYR A 150 41.41 2.88 -6.03
CA TYR A 150 41.69 4.31 -6.18
C TYR A 150 40.71 4.96 -7.14
N GLN A 151 40.14 6.09 -6.74
CA GLN A 151 39.12 6.79 -7.51
C GLN A 151 38.95 8.23 -7.03
N ASP A 152 38.35 9.04 -7.89
CA ASP A 152 37.82 10.37 -7.56
C ASP A 152 36.44 10.48 -8.20
N THR A 153 35.41 10.10 -7.44
CA THR A 153 34.03 10.02 -7.89
C THR A 153 33.25 11.20 -7.34
N ILE A 154 32.75 12.07 -8.23
CA ILE A 154 31.86 13.19 -7.88
C ILE A 154 30.49 12.88 -8.48
N GLN A 155 29.44 12.97 -7.66
CA GLN A 155 28.06 12.76 -8.11
C GLN A 155 27.16 13.91 -7.69
N HIS A 156 26.28 14.29 -8.62
CA HIS A 156 25.15 15.19 -8.41
C HIS A 156 23.86 14.43 -8.69
N PRO A 157 22.76 14.75 -8.01
CA PRO A 157 21.46 14.20 -8.37
C PRO A 157 21.08 14.67 -9.78
N GLY A 158 20.58 13.74 -10.61
CA GLY A 158 20.09 14.04 -11.96
C GLY A 158 18.74 14.76 -11.97
N LEU A 159 17.96 14.66 -10.89
CA LEU A 159 16.71 15.38 -10.66
C LEU A 159 16.71 15.95 -9.23
N SER A 160 16.36 17.23 -9.05
CA SER A 160 16.38 17.91 -7.76
C SER A 160 15.22 17.48 -6.83
N PHE A 161 14.07 17.09 -7.38
CA PHE A 161 12.93 16.55 -6.63
C PHE A 161 12.76 15.06 -6.90
N ARG A 162 12.82 14.25 -5.84
CA ARG A 162 12.78 12.79 -5.92
C ARG A 162 11.89 12.26 -4.79
N PHE A 163 10.60 12.10 -5.08
CA PHE A 163 9.57 11.76 -4.09
C PHE A 163 8.80 10.49 -4.48
N PHE A 164 8.58 9.62 -3.49
CA PHE A 164 7.72 8.43 -3.59
C PHE A 164 6.65 8.43 -2.51
N GLN A 165 5.39 8.38 -2.93
CA GLN A 165 4.25 8.28 -2.02
C GLN A 165 4.23 6.97 -1.21
N ALA A 166 4.63 5.84 -1.80
CA ALA A 166 4.68 4.53 -1.14
C ALA A 166 5.61 4.48 0.08
N ALA A 167 6.55 5.41 0.17
CA ALA A 167 7.49 5.53 1.27
C ALA A 167 7.25 6.79 2.14
N ALA A 168 6.14 7.50 1.90
CA ALA A 168 5.69 8.60 2.71
C ALA A 168 4.58 8.14 3.68
N PRO A 169 4.40 8.77 4.85
CA PRO A 169 3.33 8.42 5.81
C PRO A 169 1.89 8.74 5.35
N TYR A 170 1.63 8.83 4.05
CA TYR A 170 0.46 9.51 3.49
C TYR A 170 -0.76 8.59 3.29
N LEU A 171 -1.89 9.05 3.86
CA LEU A 171 -3.30 8.67 3.68
C LEU A 171 -3.63 7.16 3.57
N TRP A 172 -4.11 6.57 4.66
CA TRP A 172 -4.92 5.34 4.59
C TRP A 172 -6.29 5.57 5.21
N ALA A 173 -7.31 5.05 4.53
CA ALA A 173 -8.69 5.12 4.98
C ALA A 173 -8.82 4.52 6.38
N THR A 174 -9.50 5.25 7.27
CA THR A 174 -9.71 4.86 8.66
C THR A 174 -10.24 3.43 8.77
N GLY A 175 -9.44 2.54 9.37
CA GLY A 175 -9.83 1.16 9.58
C GLY A 175 -9.52 0.20 8.43
N MET A 176 -8.57 0.48 7.55
CA MET A 176 -7.94 -0.57 6.73
C MET A 176 -6.73 -1.17 7.45
N PRO A 177 -6.39 -2.45 7.21
CA PRO A 177 -5.08 -2.97 7.56
C PRO A 177 -3.97 -2.05 7.11
N MET A 178 -2.97 -1.89 7.96
CA MET A 178 -1.74 -1.26 7.56
C MET A 178 -0.89 -2.33 6.93
N GLY A 179 -0.42 -2.06 5.71
CA GLY A 179 0.80 -2.70 5.23
C GLY A 179 1.87 -2.55 6.30
N VAL A 180 2.56 -3.62 6.66
CA VAL A 180 3.50 -3.59 7.78
C VAL A 180 4.57 -2.51 7.54
N ASN A 181 4.77 -1.71 8.58
CA ASN A 181 5.89 -0.81 8.90
C ASN A 181 6.30 0.28 7.88
N LEU A 182 5.73 1.49 8.03
CA LEU A 182 6.25 2.70 7.37
C LEU A 182 7.65 3.11 7.82
N GLU A 183 8.03 2.73 9.04
CA GLU A 183 9.36 3.02 9.58
C GLU A 183 10.44 2.22 8.83
N GLU A 184 10.11 1.06 8.24
CA GLU A 184 11.03 0.28 7.39
C GLU A 184 11.34 0.97 6.05
N ALA A 185 10.44 1.83 5.56
CA ALA A 185 10.62 2.53 4.30
C ALA A 185 11.59 3.73 4.43
N ALA A 186 11.65 4.37 5.60
CA ALA A 186 12.47 5.56 5.80
C ALA A 186 13.99 5.31 5.64
N PRO A 187 14.59 4.23 6.21
CA PRO A 187 15.96 3.86 5.91
C PRO A 187 16.17 3.58 4.42
N TRP A 188 15.24 2.86 3.79
CA TRP A 188 15.34 2.53 2.37
C TRP A 188 15.35 3.77 1.47
N VAL A 189 14.44 4.73 1.70
CA VAL A 189 14.38 6.04 1.01
C VAL A 189 15.73 6.74 1.02
N GLU A 190 16.40 6.73 2.17
CA GLU A 190 17.70 7.36 2.32
C GLU A 190 18.80 6.59 1.60
N HIS A 191 18.83 5.25 1.73
CA HIS A 191 19.78 4.38 1.01
C HIS A 191 19.71 4.56 -0.51
N VAL A 192 18.50 4.74 -1.06
CA VAL A 192 18.29 4.97 -2.49
C VAL A 192 18.29 6.46 -2.89
N ARG A 193 18.67 7.35 -1.95
CA ARG A 193 18.93 8.79 -2.18
C ARG A 193 17.71 9.61 -2.64
N LEU A 194 16.52 9.19 -2.21
CA LEU A 194 15.30 9.98 -2.33
C LEU A 194 15.31 11.07 -1.26
N ASN A 195 15.02 12.31 -1.64
CA ASN A 195 14.99 13.43 -0.70
C ASN A 195 13.58 13.74 -0.16
N GLN A 196 12.55 13.09 -0.70
CA GLN A 196 11.14 13.27 -0.31
C GLN A 196 10.70 14.74 -0.31
N LYS A 197 11.34 15.60 -1.11
CA LYS A 197 10.89 16.98 -1.34
C LYS A 197 9.57 16.92 -2.11
N THR A 198 8.49 17.39 -1.51
CA THR A 198 7.15 17.40 -2.10
C THR A 198 6.63 18.82 -2.27
N VAL A 199 6.07 19.09 -3.44
CA VAL A 199 5.40 20.34 -3.84
C VAL A 199 4.22 20.00 -4.75
N GLY A 200 3.32 20.97 -4.94
CA GLY A 200 2.05 20.78 -5.65
C GLY A 200 0.91 20.37 -4.70
N ALA A 201 -0.31 20.78 -5.04
CA ALA A 201 -1.50 20.49 -4.26
C ALA A 201 -2.75 20.49 -5.13
N HIS A 202 -3.70 19.63 -4.79
CA HIS A 202 -5.11 19.86 -5.08
C HIS A 202 -5.63 20.79 -3.99
N GLU A 203 -6.35 21.84 -4.37
CA GLU A 203 -6.83 22.97 -3.55
C GLU A 203 -5.98 24.27 -3.62
N LEU A 204 -6.70 25.39 -3.73
CA LEU A 204 -6.14 26.75 -3.66
C LEU A 204 -5.97 27.23 -2.21
N LEU A 205 -6.77 26.68 -1.29
CA LEU A 205 -6.84 27.05 0.12
C LEU A 205 -6.79 25.80 0.98
N SER A 206 -6.09 25.86 2.10
CA SER A 206 -6.06 24.76 3.08
C SER A 206 -7.43 24.47 3.71
N ALA A 207 -8.29 25.48 3.79
CA ALA A 207 -9.65 25.38 4.29
C ALA A 207 -10.58 26.27 3.43
N PRO A 208 -11.14 25.75 2.32
CA PRO A 208 -11.97 26.55 1.43
C PRO A 208 -13.31 26.95 2.11
N PRO A 209 -13.92 28.09 1.74
CA PRO A 209 -15.20 28.53 2.30
C PRO A 209 -16.31 27.50 2.10
N SER A 210 -17.24 27.36 3.05
CA SER A 210 -18.32 26.37 2.91
C SER A 210 -19.15 26.57 1.63
N ARG A 211 -19.29 25.50 0.83
CA ARG A 211 -20.10 25.47 -0.41
C ARG A 211 -21.58 25.78 -0.17
N THR A 212 -22.10 25.62 1.05
CA THR A 212 -23.49 25.90 1.37
C THR A 212 -23.76 27.35 1.72
N THR A 213 -22.78 28.03 2.33
CA THR A 213 -22.94 29.43 2.78
C THR A 213 -22.30 30.43 1.82
N ARG A 214 -21.32 29.99 1.02
CA ARG A 214 -20.59 30.79 0.03
C ARG A 214 -20.59 30.12 -1.35
N ALA A 215 -21.74 29.60 -1.78
CA ALA A 215 -21.92 29.01 -3.10
C ALA A 215 -21.54 29.98 -4.25
N ASP A 216 -21.59 31.30 -4.01
CA ASP A 216 -21.21 32.37 -4.93
C ASP A 216 -19.73 32.36 -5.33
N LEU A 217 -18.86 31.73 -4.53
CA LEU A 217 -17.42 31.63 -4.78
C LEU A 217 -17.01 30.41 -5.61
N TYR A 218 -17.96 29.55 -6.00
CA TYR A 218 -17.68 28.30 -6.70
C TYR A 218 -18.22 28.34 -8.13
N LEU A 219 -17.56 27.63 -9.04
CA LEU A 219 -18.10 27.40 -10.38
C LEU A 219 -19.40 26.59 -10.30
N PRO A 220 -20.42 26.87 -11.12
CA PRO A 220 -21.67 26.11 -11.11
C PRO A 220 -21.58 24.81 -11.92
N ASN A 221 -22.16 23.73 -11.39
CA ASN A 221 -22.48 22.51 -12.14
C ASN A 221 -23.62 22.75 -13.14
N ALA A 222 -23.82 21.83 -14.09
CA ALA A 222 -24.87 21.93 -15.11
C ALA A 222 -26.30 22.04 -14.54
N ASP A 223 -26.52 21.49 -13.34
CA ASP A 223 -27.80 21.56 -12.61
C ASP A 223 -27.96 22.85 -11.77
N GLY A 224 -26.95 23.73 -11.77
CA GLY A 224 -26.92 24.99 -11.04
C GLY A 224 -26.41 24.90 -9.59
N THR A 225 -26.02 23.71 -9.11
CA THR A 225 -25.40 23.56 -7.78
C THR A 225 -23.93 24.01 -7.78
N PRO A 226 -23.35 24.46 -6.65
CA PRO A 226 -21.92 24.81 -6.61
C PRO A 226 -21.05 23.55 -6.76
N SER A 227 -20.08 23.61 -7.66
CA SER A 227 -19.06 22.59 -7.84
C SER A 227 -18.07 22.56 -6.66
N ILE A 228 -17.08 21.68 -6.73
CA ILE A 228 -15.95 21.68 -5.79
C ILE A 228 -14.91 22.76 -6.12
N HIS A 229 -14.91 23.30 -7.34
CA HIS A 229 -13.86 24.22 -7.79
C HIS A 229 -14.24 25.68 -7.51
N LEU A 230 -13.34 26.40 -6.85
CA LEU A 230 -13.47 27.86 -6.65
C LEU A 230 -13.42 28.60 -7.99
N ASP A 231 -14.26 29.61 -8.13
CA ASP A 231 -14.28 30.49 -9.29
C ASP A 231 -13.19 31.55 -9.17
N VAL A 232 -12.05 31.29 -9.81
CA VAL A 232 -10.85 32.17 -9.79
C VAL A 232 -11.07 33.53 -10.43
N THR A 233 -12.19 33.75 -11.14
CA THR A 233 -12.51 35.07 -11.69
C THR A 233 -13.06 36.03 -10.64
N LYS A 234 -13.35 35.55 -9.41
CA LYS A 234 -13.86 36.37 -8.31
C LYS A 234 -12.71 37.06 -7.56
N PRO A 235 -12.73 38.40 -7.39
CA PRO A 235 -11.74 39.11 -6.58
C PRO A 235 -11.62 38.58 -5.15
N GLU A 236 -12.73 38.14 -4.55
CA GLU A 236 -12.75 37.59 -3.20
C GLU A 236 -11.96 36.27 -3.08
N VAL A 237 -11.94 35.45 -4.13
CA VAL A 237 -11.12 34.22 -4.16
C VAL A 237 -9.64 34.58 -4.20
N LEU A 238 -9.26 35.58 -5.01
CA LEU A 238 -7.88 36.09 -5.05
C LEU A 238 -7.45 36.63 -3.68
N ASP A 239 -8.28 37.44 -3.03
CA ASP A 239 -7.96 38.02 -1.72
C ASP A 239 -7.76 36.93 -0.65
N LEU A 240 -8.59 35.88 -0.64
CA LEU A 240 -8.44 34.75 0.28
C LEU A 240 -7.12 33.98 0.04
N VAL A 241 -6.79 33.68 -1.22
CA VAL A 241 -5.58 32.93 -1.57
C VAL A 241 -4.32 33.74 -1.27
N VAL A 242 -4.32 35.05 -1.56
CA VAL A 242 -3.21 35.94 -1.22
C VAL A 242 -3.03 36.04 0.29
N ALA A 243 -4.13 36.19 1.06
CA ALA A 243 -4.06 36.24 2.51
C ALA A 243 -3.47 34.96 3.13
N GLU A 244 -3.91 33.77 2.68
CA GLU A 244 -3.33 32.50 3.16
C GLU A 244 -1.86 32.35 2.74
N SER A 245 -1.51 32.77 1.52
CA SER A 245 -0.13 32.72 1.02
C SER A 245 0.81 33.62 1.81
N LEU A 246 0.38 34.85 2.12
CA LEU A 246 1.13 35.77 2.98
C LEU A 246 1.29 35.20 4.39
N ALA A 247 0.25 34.58 4.96
CA ALA A 247 0.34 33.94 6.26
C ALA A 247 1.37 32.79 6.28
N LYS A 248 1.42 31.98 5.21
CA LYS A 248 2.44 30.92 5.04
C LYS A 248 3.85 31.50 4.97
N LEU A 249 4.04 32.56 4.19
CA LEU A 249 5.34 33.23 4.00
C LEU A 249 5.81 33.98 5.26
N GLN A 250 4.91 34.62 5.99
CA GLN A 250 5.23 35.25 7.28
C GLN A 250 5.66 34.21 8.32
N LYS A 251 5.05 33.03 8.31
CA LYS A 251 5.41 31.91 9.18
C LYS A 251 6.75 31.28 8.79
N ASN A 252 7.05 31.20 7.50
CA ASN A 252 8.32 30.71 6.98
C ASN A 252 8.86 31.64 5.86
N PRO A 253 9.69 32.64 6.22
CA PRO A 253 10.23 33.59 5.25
C PRO A 253 11.13 32.96 4.19
N ASN A 254 11.67 31.76 4.44
CA ASN A 254 12.53 31.02 3.52
C ASN A 254 11.74 29.99 2.67
N LEU A 255 10.41 30.08 2.63
CA LEU A 255 9.59 29.17 1.84
C LEU A 255 9.81 29.43 0.34
N GLU A 256 10.40 28.46 -0.35
CA GLU A 256 10.72 28.56 -1.78
C GLU A 256 9.52 28.32 -2.71
N TYR A 257 8.54 27.52 -2.25
CA TYR A 257 7.41 27.06 -3.07
C TYR A 257 6.08 27.18 -2.33
N LEU A 258 5.12 27.84 -2.96
CA LEU A 258 3.70 27.77 -2.61
C LEU A 258 3.03 26.70 -3.49
N SER A 259 2.54 25.66 -2.83
CA SER A 259 1.75 24.61 -3.49
C SER A 259 0.28 25.01 -3.49
N MET A 260 -0.30 25.16 -4.68
CA MET A 260 -1.71 25.48 -4.86
C MET A 260 -2.19 25.04 -6.25
N GLY A 261 -3.46 24.68 -6.36
CA GLY A 261 -4.04 24.27 -7.64
C GLY A 261 -5.57 24.13 -7.55
N PRO A 262 -6.24 23.81 -8.66
CA PRO A 262 -7.66 23.46 -8.60
C PRO A 262 -7.89 22.26 -7.67
N SER A 263 -9.10 22.13 -7.12
CA SER A 263 -9.52 20.91 -6.42
C SER A 263 -9.40 19.70 -7.36
N ASP A 264 -9.23 18.50 -6.80
CA ASP A 264 -9.03 17.28 -7.61
C ASP A 264 -10.24 16.98 -8.50
N GLY A 265 -9.99 16.76 -9.79
CA GLY A 265 -11.01 16.46 -10.80
C GLY A 265 -11.10 17.44 -11.98
N HIS A 266 -12.12 17.22 -12.81
CA HIS A 266 -12.40 17.94 -14.05
C HIS A 266 -13.06 19.31 -13.79
N VAL A 267 -12.41 20.41 -14.23
CA VAL A 267 -12.97 21.76 -14.07
C VAL A 267 -13.93 22.09 -15.22
N LEU A 268 -15.23 22.05 -14.94
CA LEU A 268 -16.26 22.40 -15.92
C LEU A 268 -16.57 23.91 -15.92
N VAL A 269 -16.39 24.55 -17.08
CA VAL A 269 -16.74 25.95 -17.31
C VAL A 269 -17.94 26.04 -18.25
N LEU A 270 -19.12 26.31 -17.70
CA LEU A 270 -20.35 26.41 -18.50
C LEU A 270 -20.41 27.65 -19.40
N LYS A 271 -19.75 28.73 -18.99
CA LYS A 271 -19.74 30.01 -19.70
C LYS A 271 -18.31 30.56 -19.72
N PRO A 272 -17.55 30.26 -20.79
CA PRO A 272 -16.18 30.77 -20.93
C PRO A 272 -16.14 32.29 -21.00
N ASP A 273 -15.11 32.89 -20.42
CA ASP A 273 -14.87 34.33 -20.43
C ASP A 273 -13.59 34.62 -21.20
N SER A 274 -13.67 35.36 -22.31
CA SER A 274 -12.51 35.69 -23.16
C SER A 274 -11.42 36.52 -22.47
N GLU A 275 -11.72 37.12 -21.31
CA GLU A 275 -10.70 37.77 -20.47
C GLU A 275 -9.92 36.79 -19.61
N TRP A 276 -10.39 35.57 -19.40
CA TRP A 276 -9.76 34.56 -18.54
C TRP A 276 -9.33 33.33 -19.32
N ASP A 277 -10.11 32.91 -20.30
CA ASP A 277 -9.98 31.66 -21.04
C ASP A 277 -9.44 31.90 -22.46
N GLY A 278 -8.61 30.96 -22.93
CA GLY A 278 -8.30 30.80 -24.35
C GLY A 278 -9.40 30.00 -25.07
N ASP A 279 -9.51 30.14 -26.39
CA ASP A 279 -10.34 29.26 -27.24
C ASP A 279 -9.52 28.02 -27.67
N ASP A 280 -8.96 27.33 -26.67
CA ASP A 280 -8.17 26.11 -26.85
C ASP A 280 -8.95 24.91 -26.31
N ARG A 281 -8.88 23.79 -27.03
CA ARG A 281 -9.57 22.56 -26.66
C ARG A 281 -8.58 21.43 -26.64
N ASP A 282 -8.64 20.64 -25.58
CA ASP A 282 -7.85 19.45 -25.45
C ASP A 282 -8.14 18.48 -26.62
N VAL A 283 -7.08 18.03 -27.28
CA VAL A 283 -7.19 17.27 -28.54
C VAL A 283 -7.79 15.88 -28.35
N LEU A 284 -7.73 15.33 -27.14
CA LEU A 284 -8.22 14.00 -26.81
C LEU A 284 -9.68 14.02 -26.36
N THR A 285 -10.02 14.95 -25.47
CA THR A 285 -11.33 15.04 -24.83
C THR A 285 -12.29 16.00 -25.54
N GLY A 286 -11.76 16.97 -26.31
CA GLY A 286 -12.51 18.09 -26.87
C GLY A 286 -12.98 19.12 -25.82
N ALA A 287 -12.63 18.92 -24.55
CA ALA A 287 -12.97 19.81 -23.45
C ALA A 287 -12.23 21.15 -23.59
N LEU A 288 -12.83 22.22 -23.08
CA LEU A 288 -12.17 23.52 -23.03
C LEU A 288 -10.97 23.44 -22.09
N SER A 289 -9.82 23.90 -22.57
CA SER A 289 -8.62 24.04 -21.74
C SER A 289 -8.82 25.17 -20.73
N THR A 290 -8.79 24.83 -19.44
CA THR A 290 -8.88 25.79 -18.33
C THR A 290 -7.50 26.28 -17.84
N THR A 291 -6.41 25.96 -18.53
CA THR A 291 -5.07 26.37 -18.10
C THR A 291 -4.92 27.90 -18.03
N ASP A 292 -5.40 28.61 -19.06
CA ASP A 292 -5.20 30.06 -19.18
C ASP A 292 -5.79 30.87 -18.01
N ARG A 293 -6.97 30.49 -17.51
CA ARG A 293 -7.59 31.17 -16.36
C ARG A 293 -6.77 31.02 -15.09
N TYR A 294 -6.17 29.84 -14.87
CA TYR A 294 -5.35 29.58 -13.70
C TYR A 294 -3.99 30.25 -13.82
N ILE A 295 -3.39 30.27 -15.01
CA ILE A 295 -2.17 31.05 -15.25
C ILE A 295 -2.39 32.55 -15.00
N LYS A 296 -3.50 33.12 -15.49
CA LYS A 296 -3.86 34.50 -15.16
C LYS A 296 -4.02 34.69 -13.65
N PHE A 297 -4.72 33.79 -12.98
CA PHE A 297 -4.92 33.85 -11.53
C PHE A 297 -3.59 33.81 -10.76
N PHE A 298 -2.70 32.88 -11.07
CA PHE A 298 -1.38 32.76 -10.42
C PHE A 298 -0.48 33.96 -10.68
N ASN A 299 -0.55 34.55 -11.88
CA ASN A 299 0.13 35.82 -12.17
C ASN A 299 -0.34 36.94 -11.22
N LEU A 300 -1.66 37.06 -11.00
CA LEU A 300 -2.22 38.04 -10.07
C LEU A 300 -1.80 37.77 -8.62
N VAL A 301 -1.74 36.50 -8.20
CA VAL A 301 -1.23 36.13 -6.87
C VAL A 301 0.22 36.58 -6.72
N LEU A 302 1.10 36.25 -7.66
CA LEU A 302 2.52 36.64 -7.60
C LEU A 302 2.72 38.16 -7.68
N GLU A 303 1.88 38.88 -8.41
CA GLU A 303 1.88 40.35 -8.44
C GLU A 303 1.59 40.92 -7.04
N ARG A 304 0.54 40.44 -6.38
CA ARG A 304 0.16 40.86 -5.02
C ARG A 304 1.22 40.50 -3.98
N LEU A 305 1.79 39.29 -4.06
CA LEU A 305 2.90 38.89 -3.17
C LEU A 305 4.15 39.75 -3.39
N GLY A 306 4.45 40.12 -4.64
CA GLY A 306 5.54 41.01 -4.97
C GLY A 306 5.37 42.43 -4.42
N GLN A 307 4.13 42.94 -4.38
CA GLN A 307 3.79 44.24 -3.75
C GLN A 307 4.07 44.22 -2.23
N GLU A 308 3.96 43.06 -1.60
CA GLU A 308 4.26 42.82 -0.17
C GLU A 308 5.73 42.44 0.10
N GLY A 309 6.60 42.47 -0.93
CA GLY A 309 8.04 42.23 -0.81
C GLY A 309 8.50 40.79 -1.07
N TYR A 310 7.62 39.88 -1.45
CA TYR A 310 7.98 38.47 -1.73
C TYR A 310 8.25 38.23 -3.23
N GLN A 311 9.50 38.45 -3.66
CA GLN A 311 9.91 38.38 -5.07
C GLN A 311 10.53 37.03 -5.48
N ASP A 312 10.90 36.18 -4.52
CA ASP A 312 11.68 34.95 -4.79
C ASP A 312 10.87 33.65 -4.62
N VAL A 313 9.62 33.74 -4.17
CA VAL A 313 8.75 32.56 -4.01
C VAL A 313 8.17 32.08 -5.35
N ASN A 314 8.15 30.77 -5.56
CA ASN A 314 7.56 30.10 -6.72
C ASN A 314 6.16 29.54 -6.41
N ILE A 315 5.33 29.37 -7.43
CA ILE A 315 4.05 28.65 -7.36
C ILE A 315 4.20 27.32 -8.11
N VAL A 316 3.84 26.21 -7.47
CA VAL A 316 3.77 24.89 -8.10
C VAL A 316 2.34 24.40 -8.11
N PHE A 317 1.84 24.02 -9.29
CA PHE A 317 0.50 23.48 -9.47
C PHE A 317 0.54 22.22 -10.34
N TYR A 318 -0.44 21.33 -10.17
CA TYR A 318 -0.58 20.18 -11.07
C TYR A 318 -1.17 20.64 -12.40
N ALA A 319 -0.49 20.40 -13.52
CA ALA A 319 -1.08 20.50 -14.84
C ALA A 319 -1.79 19.17 -15.11
N TYR A 320 -3.11 19.16 -14.92
CA TYR A 320 -3.93 17.96 -14.76
C TYR A 320 -5.31 18.16 -15.42
N ASN A 321 -5.87 17.09 -15.98
CA ASN A 321 -7.24 17.09 -16.55
C ASN A 321 -7.48 18.28 -17.52
N THR A 322 -8.50 19.12 -17.32
CA THR A 322 -8.80 20.27 -18.19
C THR A 322 -7.77 21.40 -18.13
N TYR A 323 -6.83 21.39 -17.20
CA TYR A 323 -5.76 22.38 -17.05
C TYR A 323 -4.37 21.74 -17.27
N TYR A 324 -4.33 20.78 -18.20
CA TYR A 324 -3.16 19.95 -18.54
C TYR A 324 -2.26 20.58 -19.62
N ASN A 325 -2.86 21.10 -20.70
CA ASN A 325 -2.14 21.67 -21.83
C ASN A 325 -1.53 23.04 -21.47
N PRO A 326 -0.42 23.46 -22.10
CA PRO A 326 0.17 24.79 -21.87
C PRO A 326 -0.80 25.93 -22.24
N PRO A 327 -0.68 27.11 -21.60
CA PRO A 327 -1.55 28.26 -21.88
C PRO A 327 -1.34 28.80 -23.30
N VAL A 328 -2.41 29.26 -23.94
CA VAL A 328 -2.35 29.89 -25.28
C VAL A 328 -2.66 31.38 -25.26
N ARG A 329 -3.21 31.89 -24.16
CA ARG A 329 -3.68 33.28 -24.01
C ARG A 329 -2.80 34.11 -23.09
N TRP A 330 -2.43 33.56 -21.93
CA TRP A 330 -1.70 34.26 -20.88
C TRP A 330 -0.29 33.68 -20.73
N THR A 331 0.73 34.54 -20.82
CA THR A 331 2.11 34.13 -20.55
C THR A 331 2.30 33.93 -19.04
N PRO A 332 2.75 32.75 -18.58
CA PRO A 332 3.01 32.52 -17.17
C PRO A 332 4.25 33.31 -16.71
N ASN A 333 4.19 33.84 -15.48
CA ASN A 333 5.39 34.28 -14.78
C ASN A 333 6.38 33.11 -14.69
N GLN A 334 7.67 33.39 -14.84
CA GLN A 334 8.73 32.37 -14.81
C GLN A 334 8.83 31.61 -13.46
N ARG A 335 8.20 32.16 -12.41
CA ARG A 335 8.06 31.54 -11.08
C ARG A 335 6.86 30.58 -10.96
N ILE A 336 6.09 30.36 -12.03
CA ILE A 336 5.01 29.37 -12.08
C ILE A 336 5.54 28.08 -12.72
N ILE A 337 5.54 27.01 -11.92
CA ILE A 337 6.11 25.72 -12.27
C ILE A 337 4.96 24.72 -12.47
N PRO A 338 4.69 24.27 -13.72
CA PRO A 338 3.75 23.20 -13.98
C PRO A 338 4.35 21.85 -13.56
N MET A 339 3.57 21.06 -12.81
CA MET A 339 3.85 19.65 -12.58
C MET A 339 2.87 18.80 -13.41
N ILE A 340 3.34 18.25 -14.53
CA ILE A 340 2.51 17.54 -15.51
C ILE A 340 2.03 16.21 -14.93
N ALA A 341 0.72 16.05 -14.78
CA ALA A 341 0.06 14.87 -14.21
C ALA A 341 -0.81 14.17 -15.27
N SER A 342 -0.20 13.25 -16.01
CA SER A 342 -0.79 12.59 -17.19
C SER A 342 -1.68 11.40 -16.83
N LEU A 343 -2.75 11.64 -16.05
CA LEU A 343 -3.67 10.58 -15.62
C LEU A 343 -4.55 10.04 -16.76
N THR A 344 -4.86 10.84 -17.78
CA THR A 344 -5.80 10.43 -18.86
C THR A 344 -5.12 9.70 -20.03
N LEU A 345 -3.79 9.76 -20.11
CA LEU A 345 -2.99 9.05 -21.12
C LEU A 345 -2.72 7.61 -20.68
N ASP A 346 -2.23 6.81 -21.62
CA ASP A 346 -1.59 5.52 -21.33
C ASP A 346 -0.55 5.65 -20.20
N ARG A 347 -0.62 4.71 -19.25
CA ARG A 347 0.23 4.63 -18.05
C ARG A 347 1.06 3.34 -18.01
N ILE A 348 0.78 2.40 -18.90
CA ILE A 348 1.45 1.11 -18.93
C ILE A 348 2.66 1.21 -19.84
N HIS A 349 2.45 1.65 -21.08
CA HIS A 349 3.49 1.66 -22.09
C HIS A 349 4.43 2.86 -21.97
N SER A 350 5.65 2.65 -22.46
CA SER A 350 6.70 3.65 -22.55
C SER A 350 6.51 4.63 -23.71
N ILE A 351 6.99 5.86 -23.51
CA ILE A 351 7.29 6.77 -24.62
C ILE A 351 8.09 6.01 -25.70
N GLY A 352 7.64 6.10 -26.96
CA GLY A 352 8.28 5.45 -28.10
C GLY A 352 7.75 4.07 -28.44
N ASN A 353 6.90 3.46 -27.59
CA ASN A 353 6.16 2.26 -27.99
C ASN A 353 5.18 2.61 -29.13
N PRO A 354 5.17 1.86 -30.25
CA PRO A 354 4.34 2.16 -31.41
C PRO A 354 2.82 1.94 -31.19
N LEU A 355 2.43 1.17 -30.17
CA LEU A 355 1.03 0.98 -29.77
C LEU A 355 0.53 2.13 -28.87
N ALA A 356 1.44 2.82 -28.19
CA ALA A 356 1.13 3.85 -27.21
C ALA A 356 1.19 5.27 -27.79
N TRP A 357 0.38 5.55 -28.80
CA TRP A 357 0.35 6.88 -29.42
C TRP A 357 -0.05 7.97 -28.42
N GLU A 358 -0.93 7.65 -27.44
CA GLU A 358 -1.31 8.55 -26.35
C GLU A 358 -0.11 8.93 -25.48
N ARG A 359 0.75 7.96 -25.12
CA ARG A 359 1.95 8.25 -24.33
C ARG A 359 2.92 9.14 -25.11
N ASN A 360 2.99 8.99 -26.42
CA ASN A 360 3.81 9.88 -27.26
C ASN A 360 3.31 11.33 -27.27
N TYR A 361 2.02 11.58 -27.03
CA TYR A 361 1.48 12.95 -26.86
C TYR A 361 2.07 13.68 -25.64
N LEU A 362 2.52 12.96 -24.61
CA LEU A 362 3.23 13.56 -23.47
C LEU A 362 4.45 14.39 -23.89
N LYS A 363 5.12 14.01 -25.00
CA LYS A 363 6.26 14.79 -25.53
C LYS A 363 5.83 16.19 -25.94
N GLU A 364 4.71 16.31 -26.66
CA GLU A 364 4.15 17.58 -27.12
C GLU A 364 3.79 18.48 -25.93
N VAL A 365 3.26 17.87 -24.85
CA VAL A 365 2.88 18.59 -23.62
C VAL A 365 4.12 19.11 -22.88
N ILE A 366 5.16 18.28 -22.73
CA ILE A 366 6.44 18.68 -22.11
C ILE A 366 7.09 19.81 -22.93
N ASP A 367 7.21 19.63 -24.24
CA ASP A 367 7.79 20.63 -25.14
C ASP A 367 6.98 21.93 -25.16
N GLY A 368 5.65 21.82 -25.06
CA GLY A 368 4.73 22.94 -24.95
C GLY A 368 4.96 23.77 -23.68
N TRP A 369 5.07 23.11 -22.52
CA TRP A 369 5.36 23.77 -21.25
C TRP A 369 6.77 24.36 -21.21
N ASN A 370 7.78 23.67 -21.74
CA ASN A 370 9.16 24.17 -21.83
C ASN A 370 9.31 25.45 -22.67
N LYS A 371 8.37 25.74 -23.58
CA LYS A 371 8.37 27.00 -24.35
C LYS A 371 7.95 28.22 -23.52
N VAL A 372 7.20 28.01 -22.44
CA VAL A 372 6.56 29.10 -21.67
C VAL A 372 7.00 29.14 -20.20
N SER A 373 7.53 28.04 -19.66
CA SER A 373 8.07 27.96 -18.31
C SER A 373 9.51 27.42 -18.35
N PRO A 374 10.44 27.99 -17.56
CA PRO A 374 11.83 27.56 -17.55
C PRO A 374 12.05 26.28 -16.73
N THR A 375 11.04 25.87 -15.95
CA THR A 375 11.13 24.74 -15.03
C THR A 375 9.86 23.91 -15.14
N VAL A 376 10.00 22.62 -15.46
CA VAL A 376 8.88 21.67 -15.55
C VAL A 376 9.14 20.48 -14.64
N MET A 377 8.09 19.99 -13.99
CA MET A 377 8.13 18.79 -13.15
C MET A 377 7.15 17.74 -13.69
N ILE A 378 7.36 16.48 -13.32
CA ILE A 378 6.43 15.39 -13.64
C ILE A 378 5.79 14.86 -12.36
N TYR A 379 4.47 14.70 -12.40
CA TYR A 379 3.73 13.87 -11.48
C TYR A 379 3.56 12.50 -12.14
N ASP A 380 4.31 11.50 -11.70
CA ASP A 380 4.34 10.19 -12.34
C ASP A 380 3.43 9.18 -11.62
N TYR A 381 2.57 8.51 -12.37
CA TYR A 381 1.75 7.42 -11.83
C TYR A 381 2.52 6.12 -12.01
N LEU A 382 3.30 5.73 -11.01
CA LEU A 382 4.11 4.50 -10.99
C LEU A 382 3.31 3.31 -10.42
N TYR A 383 2.04 3.23 -10.78
CA TYR A 383 1.15 2.12 -10.53
C TYR A 383 -0.02 2.18 -11.50
N ASN A 384 -0.85 1.14 -11.51
CA ASN A 384 -2.10 1.16 -12.24
C ASN A 384 -3.28 1.62 -11.35
N PRO A 385 -3.94 2.76 -11.63
CA PRO A 385 -5.15 3.18 -10.92
C PRO A 385 -6.31 2.19 -11.06
N ALA A 386 -7.20 2.16 -10.07
CA ALA A 386 -8.34 1.22 -9.98
C ALA A 386 -8.00 -0.29 -10.06
N ASP A 387 -6.73 -0.66 -10.12
CA ASP A 387 -6.30 -2.06 -10.08
C ASP A 387 -6.16 -2.56 -8.63
N PRO A 388 -6.73 -3.72 -8.26
CA PRO A 388 -6.68 -4.24 -6.90
C PRO A 388 -5.32 -4.84 -6.47
N GLY A 389 -4.29 -4.82 -7.33
CA GLY A 389 -2.96 -5.35 -7.04
C GLY A 389 -2.55 -6.49 -7.97
N LEU A 390 -3.04 -6.48 -9.21
CA LEU A 390 -2.63 -7.40 -10.27
C LEU A 390 -1.17 -7.14 -10.69
N PRO A 391 -0.51 -8.12 -11.32
CA PRO A 391 0.91 -8.02 -11.67
C PRO A 391 1.11 -6.92 -12.70
N VAL A 392 1.91 -5.91 -12.35
CA VAL A 392 2.39 -4.85 -13.25
C VAL A 392 3.85 -4.57 -12.91
N SER A 393 4.71 -4.56 -13.93
CA SER A 393 6.09 -4.08 -13.82
C SER A 393 6.24 -2.89 -14.77
N LEU A 394 6.48 -1.69 -14.22
CA LEU A 394 6.70 -0.46 -15.00
C LEU A 394 8.19 -0.22 -15.31
N ALA A 395 9.01 -1.27 -15.27
CA ALA A 395 10.47 -1.17 -15.41
C ALA A 395 10.90 -0.62 -16.78
N GLU A 396 10.29 -1.07 -17.87
CA GLU A 396 10.57 -0.56 -19.23
C GLU A 396 10.24 0.93 -19.35
N ARG A 397 9.08 1.34 -18.80
CA ARG A 397 8.62 2.73 -18.81
C ARG A 397 9.61 3.63 -18.09
N VAL A 398 9.97 3.26 -16.86
CA VAL A 398 10.97 3.98 -16.06
C VAL A 398 12.32 4.06 -16.80
N GLY A 399 12.78 2.92 -17.31
CA GLY A 399 14.05 2.79 -18.02
C GLY A 399 14.18 3.68 -19.26
N THR A 400 13.05 3.96 -19.91
CA THR A 400 13.00 4.77 -21.13
C THR A 400 12.74 6.25 -20.82
N GLU A 401 11.79 6.53 -19.93
CA GLU A 401 11.24 7.87 -19.77
C GLU A 401 12.06 8.78 -18.86
N TYR A 402 12.73 8.27 -17.83
CA TYR A 402 13.38 9.15 -16.84
C TYR A 402 14.61 9.84 -17.42
N LYS A 403 15.34 9.14 -18.29
CA LYS A 403 16.38 9.76 -19.10
C LYS A 403 15.79 10.79 -20.07
N TYR A 404 14.70 10.45 -20.75
CA TYR A 404 14.01 11.37 -21.65
C TYR A 404 13.61 12.66 -20.91
N PHE A 405 13.00 12.55 -19.73
CA PHE A 405 12.60 13.69 -18.91
C PHE A 405 13.79 14.59 -18.57
N LYS A 406 14.89 14.03 -18.07
CA LYS A 406 16.13 14.78 -17.79
C LYS A 406 16.63 15.51 -19.04
N ASP A 407 16.76 14.79 -20.16
CA ASP A 407 17.29 15.33 -21.42
C ASP A 407 16.40 16.45 -22.00
N HIS A 408 15.14 16.57 -21.57
CA HIS A 408 14.17 17.59 -21.98
C HIS A 408 13.86 18.60 -20.85
N GLY A 409 14.77 18.80 -19.89
CA GLY A 409 14.68 19.90 -18.93
C GLY A 409 13.71 19.70 -17.77
N VAL A 410 13.20 18.49 -17.55
CA VAL A 410 12.44 18.16 -16.34
C VAL A 410 13.39 18.14 -15.15
N VAL A 411 13.08 18.91 -14.11
CA VAL A 411 13.96 19.07 -12.94
C VAL A 411 13.60 18.12 -11.79
N GLY A 412 12.45 17.45 -11.86
CA GLY A 412 11.92 16.74 -10.71
C GLY A 412 10.75 15.81 -11.03
N ILE A 413 10.69 14.72 -10.28
CA ILE A 413 9.58 13.77 -10.34
C ILE A 413 8.99 13.57 -8.94
N ARG A 414 7.69 13.78 -8.84
CA ARG A 414 6.86 13.30 -7.73
C ARG A 414 6.11 12.08 -8.23
N ALA A 415 6.48 10.88 -7.77
CA ALA A 415 5.77 9.68 -8.20
C ALA A 415 4.72 9.26 -7.16
N GLU A 416 3.46 9.26 -7.62
CA GLU A 416 2.39 8.57 -6.94
C GLU A 416 2.61 7.06 -7.09
N THR A 417 2.77 6.41 -5.95
CA THR A 417 3.15 5.01 -5.80
C THR A 417 2.39 4.44 -4.61
N THR A 418 2.15 3.13 -4.61
CA THR A 418 1.60 2.43 -3.44
C THR A 418 2.58 1.37 -2.93
N PRO A 419 2.53 0.97 -1.65
CA PRO A 419 3.46 -0.02 -1.11
C PRO A 419 3.09 -1.44 -1.61
N GLU A 420 3.44 -1.72 -2.87
CA GLU A 420 3.19 -2.99 -3.57
C GLU A 420 4.50 -3.65 -4.01
N TRP A 421 5.26 -4.16 -3.04
CA TRP A 421 6.63 -4.63 -3.24
C TRP A 421 6.75 -6.00 -3.92
N GLY A 422 5.63 -6.66 -4.24
CA GLY A 422 5.60 -7.89 -5.03
C GLY A 422 6.10 -7.64 -6.46
N TYR A 423 5.19 -7.34 -7.39
CA TYR A 423 5.57 -7.05 -8.78
C TYR A 423 6.07 -5.62 -9.00
N GLY A 424 5.70 -4.66 -8.14
CA GLY A 424 6.16 -3.27 -8.25
C GLY A 424 7.61 -3.05 -7.83
N GLY A 425 8.22 -3.99 -7.08
CA GLY A 425 9.54 -3.82 -6.47
C GLY A 425 10.66 -3.47 -7.46
N LEU A 426 10.73 -4.14 -8.61
CA LEU A 426 11.73 -3.85 -9.65
C LEU A 426 11.56 -2.44 -10.22
N GLY A 427 10.34 -2.07 -10.61
CA GLY A 427 10.05 -0.75 -11.17
C GLY A 427 10.34 0.39 -10.18
N LEU A 428 9.99 0.22 -8.90
CA LEU A 428 10.26 1.20 -7.84
C LEU A 428 11.75 1.36 -7.55
N TYR A 429 12.50 0.24 -7.51
CA TYR A 429 13.96 0.28 -7.36
C TYR A 429 14.63 1.02 -8.52
N LEU A 430 14.27 0.68 -9.76
CA LEU A 430 14.80 1.35 -10.94
C LEU A 430 14.45 2.84 -10.93
N ALA A 431 13.21 3.19 -10.59
CA ALA A 431 12.78 4.58 -10.55
C ALA A 431 13.58 5.39 -9.51
N ALA A 432 13.84 4.84 -8.32
CA ALA A 432 14.67 5.50 -7.32
C ALA A 432 16.12 5.73 -7.81
N LYS A 433 16.76 4.69 -8.36
CA LYS A 433 18.13 4.80 -8.90
C LYS A 433 18.20 5.77 -10.07
N MET A 434 17.22 5.76 -10.96
CA MET A 434 17.18 6.65 -12.11
C MET A 434 16.81 8.08 -11.74
N MET A 435 16.01 8.33 -10.70
CA MET A 435 15.81 9.68 -10.19
C MET A 435 17.11 10.31 -9.67
N TRP A 436 17.97 9.50 -9.04
CA TRP A 436 19.31 9.93 -8.66
C TRP A 436 20.23 10.10 -9.87
N ASN A 437 20.25 9.14 -10.80
CA ASN A 437 21.08 9.21 -12.01
C ASN A 437 20.35 8.61 -13.22
N PRO A 438 19.70 9.45 -14.06
CA PRO A 438 18.99 9.00 -15.25
C PRO A 438 19.89 8.41 -16.35
N ASP A 439 21.22 8.57 -16.27
CA ASP A 439 22.17 8.03 -17.25
C ASP A 439 22.68 6.62 -16.91
N LEU A 440 22.14 5.99 -15.86
CA LEU A 440 22.47 4.61 -15.50
C LEU A 440 22.04 3.61 -16.59
N ASP A 441 22.86 2.56 -16.77
CA ASP A 441 22.54 1.45 -17.66
C ASP A 441 21.46 0.56 -17.01
N VAL A 442 20.22 0.70 -17.49
CA VAL A 442 19.05 -0.04 -16.98
C VAL A 442 19.22 -1.55 -17.11
N LYS A 443 19.90 -2.02 -18.16
CA LYS A 443 20.15 -3.45 -18.34
C LYS A 443 21.09 -3.96 -17.25
N ALA A 444 22.15 -3.21 -16.95
CA ALA A 444 23.07 -3.55 -15.87
C ALA A 444 22.38 -3.51 -14.49
N LEU A 445 21.47 -2.56 -14.26
CA LEU A 445 20.68 -2.52 -13.01
C LEU A 445 19.76 -3.72 -12.86
N ARG A 446 19.10 -4.17 -13.95
CA ARG A 446 18.28 -5.39 -13.94
C ARG A 446 19.13 -6.63 -13.65
N GLU A 447 20.26 -6.78 -14.33
CA GLU A 447 21.18 -7.90 -14.11
C GLU A 447 21.65 -7.94 -12.64
N ASP A 448 22.07 -6.80 -12.08
CA ASP A 448 22.46 -6.68 -10.67
C ASP A 448 21.29 -7.01 -9.71
N TYR A 449 20.08 -6.55 -10.02
CA TYR A 449 18.86 -6.88 -9.27
C TYR A 449 18.60 -8.38 -9.26
N PHE A 450 18.46 -9.04 -10.41
CA PHE A 450 18.09 -10.45 -10.46
C PHE A 450 19.18 -11.35 -9.86
N THR A 451 20.45 -11.09 -10.18
CA THR A 451 21.58 -11.90 -9.70
C THR A 451 21.74 -11.81 -8.18
N LYS A 452 21.66 -10.61 -7.59
CA LYS A 452 21.88 -10.45 -6.14
C LYS A 452 20.61 -10.67 -5.32
N PHE A 453 19.45 -10.26 -5.83
CA PHE A 453 18.19 -10.40 -5.10
C PHE A 453 17.68 -11.83 -5.14
N TYR A 454 17.74 -12.54 -6.26
CA TYR A 454 17.23 -13.91 -6.37
C TYR A 454 18.33 -15.00 -6.37
N GLY A 455 19.60 -14.64 -6.49
CA GLY A 455 20.72 -15.57 -6.34
C GLY A 455 20.63 -16.77 -7.30
N PRO A 456 20.63 -18.02 -6.82
CA PRO A 456 20.49 -19.21 -7.67
C PRO A 456 19.23 -19.23 -8.56
N ALA A 457 18.20 -18.47 -8.18
CA ALA A 457 16.95 -18.34 -8.94
C ALA A 457 16.93 -17.13 -9.90
N ALA A 458 18.05 -16.44 -10.11
CA ALA A 458 18.12 -15.25 -10.96
C ALA A 458 17.52 -15.46 -12.36
N ALA A 459 17.99 -16.48 -13.10
CA ALA A 459 17.53 -16.74 -14.46
C ALA A 459 16.01 -16.98 -14.59
N PRO A 460 15.38 -17.92 -13.84
CA PRO A 460 13.93 -18.12 -13.94
C PRO A 460 13.13 -16.91 -13.43
N MET A 461 13.65 -16.13 -12.47
CA MET A 461 12.98 -14.92 -12.00
C MET A 461 13.10 -13.76 -13.00
N GLU A 462 14.21 -13.63 -13.71
CA GLU A 462 14.35 -12.66 -14.80
C GLU A 462 13.38 -13.00 -15.93
N GLU A 463 13.35 -14.27 -16.35
CA GLU A 463 12.39 -14.78 -17.35
C GLU A 463 10.93 -14.53 -16.92
N HIS A 464 10.62 -14.72 -15.64
CA HIS A 464 9.29 -14.45 -15.08
C HIS A 464 8.83 -13.00 -15.27
N PHE A 465 9.70 -12.03 -14.95
CA PHE A 465 9.41 -10.61 -15.13
C PHE A 465 9.41 -10.22 -16.62
N ASP A 466 10.28 -10.83 -17.44
CA ASP A 466 10.28 -10.62 -18.88
C ASP A 466 8.98 -11.11 -19.54
N ILE A 467 8.41 -12.24 -19.11
CA ILE A 467 7.10 -12.71 -19.59
C ILE A 467 6.02 -11.65 -19.31
N LEU A 468 5.99 -11.13 -18.08
CA LEU A 468 5.06 -10.09 -17.66
C LEU A 468 5.22 -8.80 -18.47
N GLU A 469 6.44 -8.27 -18.55
CA GLU A 469 6.73 -7.02 -19.25
C GLU A 469 6.46 -7.14 -20.74
N ASN A 470 6.81 -8.27 -21.37
CA ASN A 470 6.51 -8.51 -22.78
C ASN A 470 5.00 -8.63 -23.06
N ALA A 471 4.22 -9.16 -22.13
CA ALA A 471 2.77 -9.23 -22.26
C ALA A 471 2.17 -7.83 -22.30
N PHE A 472 2.59 -6.95 -21.38
CA PHE A 472 2.18 -5.54 -21.40
C PHE A 472 2.70 -4.82 -22.64
N ALA A 473 4.00 -4.87 -22.96
CA ALA A 473 4.58 -4.11 -24.07
C ALA A 473 3.95 -4.39 -25.45
N LYS A 474 3.35 -5.57 -25.64
CA LYS A 474 2.70 -6.01 -26.89
C LYS A 474 1.18 -5.86 -26.87
N ALA A 475 0.60 -5.46 -25.74
CA ALA A 475 -0.83 -5.32 -25.60
C ALA A 475 -1.31 -4.07 -26.34
N ASP A 476 -2.21 -4.22 -27.32
CA ASP A 476 -2.94 -3.10 -27.92
C ASP A 476 -4.10 -2.63 -27.02
N TYR A 477 -3.83 -2.62 -25.71
CA TYR A 477 -4.73 -2.22 -24.64
C TYR A 477 -4.01 -1.13 -23.85
N SER A 478 -4.34 0.11 -24.17
CA SER A 478 -3.81 1.28 -23.51
C SER A 478 -4.91 1.89 -22.66
N ALA A 479 -4.78 1.73 -21.36
CA ALA A 479 -5.22 2.65 -20.31
C ALA A 479 -5.32 1.89 -19.01
N GLY A 480 -5.02 2.58 -17.92
CA GLY A 480 -5.00 1.97 -16.61
C GLY A 480 -6.38 1.63 -16.06
N ASN A 481 -7.12 0.78 -16.76
CA ASN A 481 -8.27 0.04 -16.26
C ASN A 481 -7.88 -1.44 -16.09
N MET A 482 -8.49 -2.06 -15.10
CA MET A 482 -8.32 -3.48 -14.75
C MET A 482 -9.05 -4.45 -15.68
N TYR A 483 -9.96 -3.98 -16.53
CA TYR A 483 -10.80 -4.83 -17.39
C TYR A 483 -10.03 -5.33 -18.61
N ASP A 484 -8.95 -4.64 -18.97
CA ASP A 484 -8.07 -5.06 -20.05
C ASP A 484 -7.08 -6.15 -19.58
N PHE A 485 -6.87 -6.32 -18.28
CA PHE A 485 -5.89 -7.28 -17.73
C PHE A 485 -6.13 -8.74 -18.13
N PRO A 486 -7.36 -9.28 -18.21
CA PRO A 486 -7.58 -10.63 -18.73
C PRO A 486 -7.11 -10.84 -20.18
N HIS A 487 -6.95 -9.77 -20.96
CA HIS A 487 -6.45 -9.81 -22.33
C HIS A 487 -4.92 -9.69 -22.40
N ILE A 488 -4.30 -9.10 -21.37
CA ILE A 488 -2.84 -8.97 -21.23
C ILE A 488 -2.28 -10.21 -20.53
N LEU A 489 -2.83 -10.53 -19.36
CA LEU A 489 -2.52 -11.68 -18.51
C LEU A 489 -3.40 -12.87 -18.91
N THR A 490 -3.23 -13.31 -20.15
CA THR A 490 -3.97 -14.45 -20.70
C THR A 490 -3.66 -15.76 -19.95
N ASP A 491 -4.50 -16.78 -20.14
CA ASP A 491 -4.25 -18.14 -19.60
C ASP A 491 -2.83 -18.64 -19.94
N GLU A 492 -2.31 -18.31 -21.14
CA GLU A 492 -0.96 -18.70 -21.59
C GLU A 492 0.14 -17.95 -20.82
N VAL A 493 0.02 -16.62 -20.69
CA VAL A 493 0.97 -15.79 -19.94
C VAL A 493 1.04 -16.24 -18.49
N MET A 494 -0.12 -16.45 -17.85
CA MET A 494 -0.19 -16.90 -16.46
C MET A 494 0.43 -18.29 -16.27
N GLN A 495 0.25 -19.22 -17.22
CA GLN A 495 0.87 -20.55 -17.17
C GLN A 495 2.41 -20.49 -17.27
N GLU A 496 2.95 -19.66 -18.17
CA GLU A 496 4.41 -19.47 -18.29
C GLU A 496 5.00 -18.78 -17.04
N MET A 497 4.27 -17.82 -16.47
CA MET A 497 4.62 -17.23 -15.17
C MET A 497 4.62 -18.26 -14.03
N ALA A 498 3.64 -19.18 -13.99
CA ALA A 498 3.60 -20.26 -13.02
C ALA A 498 4.78 -21.24 -13.19
N ARG A 499 5.14 -21.57 -14.44
CA ARG A 499 6.28 -22.43 -14.76
C ARG A 499 7.58 -21.85 -14.20
N THR A 500 7.87 -20.60 -14.53
CA THR A 500 9.10 -19.91 -14.10
C THR A 500 9.17 -19.77 -12.56
N LEU A 501 8.05 -19.51 -11.88
CA LEU A 501 8.00 -19.54 -10.41
C LEU A 501 8.30 -20.92 -9.82
N GLY A 502 7.76 -21.98 -10.44
CA GLY A 502 8.06 -23.36 -10.06
C GLY A 502 9.55 -23.70 -10.19
N GLU A 503 10.17 -23.28 -11.30
CA GLU A 503 11.60 -23.46 -11.53
C GLU A 503 12.46 -22.66 -10.55
N ALA A 504 12.08 -21.41 -10.25
CA ALA A 504 12.76 -20.57 -9.27
C ALA A 504 12.77 -21.23 -7.88
N LYS A 505 11.61 -21.72 -7.42
CA LYS A 505 11.48 -22.43 -6.13
C LYS A 505 12.35 -23.69 -6.07
N ALA A 506 12.47 -24.42 -7.17
CA ALA A 506 13.28 -25.63 -7.23
C ALA A 506 14.80 -25.38 -7.13
N ARG A 507 15.27 -24.14 -7.37
CA ARG A 507 16.71 -23.78 -7.34
C ARG A 507 17.22 -23.30 -6.00
N VAL A 508 16.37 -23.16 -4.99
CA VAL A 508 16.73 -22.55 -3.70
C VAL A 508 16.35 -23.44 -2.52
N ALA A 509 17.09 -23.34 -1.42
CA ALA A 509 16.72 -23.99 -0.17
C ALA A 509 15.50 -23.29 0.45
N SER A 510 14.54 -24.06 0.98
CA SER A 510 13.24 -23.55 1.46
C SER A 510 13.34 -22.55 2.62
N ASP A 511 14.42 -22.60 3.41
CA ASP A 511 14.70 -21.71 4.53
C ASP A 511 15.56 -20.49 4.17
N SER A 512 16.07 -20.43 2.92
CA SER A 512 16.91 -19.33 2.44
C SER A 512 16.14 -18.02 2.29
N VAL A 513 16.87 -16.89 2.30
CA VAL A 513 16.30 -15.58 1.97
C VAL A 513 15.73 -15.53 0.55
N TYR A 514 16.34 -16.25 -0.40
CA TYR A 514 15.86 -16.33 -1.77
C TYR A 514 14.48 -17.00 -1.87
N ALA A 515 14.25 -18.06 -1.09
CA ALA A 515 12.93 -18.69 -1.03
C ALA A 515 11.86 -17.72 -0.50
N LYS A 516 12.18 -16.90 0.51
CA LYS A 516 11.27 -15.86 1.04
C LYS A 516 10.94 -14.81 -0.02
N ARG A 517 11.94 -14.36 -0.79
CA ARG A 517 11.75 -13.40 -1.90
C ARG A 517 10.88 -13.96 -3.02
N ILE A 518 11.06 -15.23 -3.38
CA ILE A 518 10.22 -15.91 -4.38
C ILE A 518 8.80 -16.13 -3.85
N ASP A 519 8.63 -16.37 -2.55
CA ASP A 519 7.33 -16.53 -1.92
C ASP A 519 6.50 -15.24 -1.97
N MET A 520 7.13 -14.06 -1.86
CA MET A 520 6.46 -12.77 -2.06
C MET A 520 5.78 -12.70 -3.44
N ILE A 521 6.49 -13.08 -4.50
CA ILE A 521 5.95 -13.10 -5.86
C ILE A 521 4.88 -14.19 -6.01
N SER A 522 5.05 -15.32 -5.33
CA SER A 522 4.07 -16.42 -5.35
C SER A 522 2.74 -16.05 -4.71
N ILE A 523 2.75 -15.28 -3.61
CA ILE A 523 1.55 -14.77 -2.96
C ILE A 523 0.82 -13.79 -3.89
N ALA A 524 1.55 -12.85 -4.50
CA ALA A 524 0.99 -11.90 -5.47
C ALA A 524 0.43 -12.60 -6.72
N TYR A 525 1.14 -13.61 -7.23
CA TYR A 525 0.67 -14.47 -8.32
C TYR A 525 -0.63 -15.19 -7.94
N GLY A 526 -0.69 -15.81 -6.76
CA GLY A 526 -1.88 -16.55 -6.29
C GLY A 526 -3.11 -15.66 -6.11
N PHE A 527 -2.93 -14.43 -5.63
CA PHE A 527 -3.98 -13.40 -5.64
C PHE A 527 -4.52 -13.17 -7.05
N SER A 528 -3.61 -12.95 -8.00
CA SER A 528 -3.91 -12.58 -9.39
C SER A 528 -4.59 -13.70 -10.16
N GLU A 529 -4.10 -14.93 -10.04
CA GLU A 529 -4.71 -16.12 -10.64
C GLU A 529 -6.15 -16.32 -10.17
N ASN A 530 -6.41 -16.23 -8.86
CA ASN A 530 -7.77 -16.37 -8.34
C ASN A 530 -8.66 -15.20 -8.73
N PHE A 531 -8.12 -14.00 -8.86
CA PHE A 531 -8.88 -12.84 -9.32
C PHE A 531 -9.30 -12.97 -10.79
N LEU A 532 -8.37 -13.35 -11.69
CA LEU A 532 -8.69 -13.57 -13.11
C LEU A 532 -9.67 -14.73 -13.30
N ASP A 533 -9.49 -15.82 -12.54
CA ASP A 533 -10.45 -16.93 -12.51
C ASP A 533 -11.84 -16.49 -12.01
N MET A 534 -11.90 -15.63 -10.98
CA MET A 534 -13.16 -15.07 -10.51
C MET A 534 -13.88 -14.33 -11.64
N LEU A 535 -13.19 -13.44 -12.38
CA LEU A 535 -13.76 -12.73 -13.52
C LEU A 535 -14.25 -13.70 -14.60
N LYS A 536 -13.46 -14.73 -14.91
CA LYS A 536 -13.80 -15.76 -15.90
C LYS A 536 -15.07 -16.53 -15.52
N GLN A 537 -15.23 -16.91 -14.25
CA GLN A 537 -16.44 -17.57 -13.77
C GLN A 537 -17.63 -16.62 -13.72
N PHE A 538 -17.40 -15.37 -13.32
CA PHE A 538 -18.42 -14.33 -13.29
C PHE A 538 -19.01 -14.06 -14.68
N ASN A 539 -18.14 -13.92 -15.71
CA ASN A 539 -18.54 -13.74 -17.10
C ASN A 539 -19.23 -14.97 -17.72
N ARG A 540 -19.12 -16.14 -17.08
CA ARG A 540 -19.84 -17.38 -17.44
C ARG A 540 -21.12 -17.59 -16.62
N PHE A 541 -21.55 -16.59 -15.84
CA PHE A 541 -22.70 -16.69 -14.93
C PHE A 541 -22.56 -17.80 -13.86
N HIS A 542 -21.34 -18.31 -13.63
CA HIS A 542 -21.03 -19.33 -12.61
C HIS A 542 -20.76 -18.67 -11.25
N PHE A 543 -21.76 -18.00 -10.69
CA PHE A 543 -21.57 -17.13 -9.52
C PHE A 543 -21.11 -17.85 -8.25
N ASP A 544 -21.42 -19.14 -8.09
CA ASP A 544 -20.90 -19.93 -6.96
C ASP A 544 -19.38 -20.15 -7.06
N ALA A 545 -18.89 -20.52 -8.26
CA ALA A 545 -17.47 -20.67 -8.50
C ALA A 545 -16.73 -19.33 -8.46
N ALA A 546 -17.34 -18.25 -8.97
CA ALA A 546 -16.82 -16.90 -8.83
C ALA A 546 -16.69 -16.50 -7.35
N LYS A 547 -17.69 -16.84 -6.51
CA LYS A 547 -17.63 -16.56 -5.07
C LYS A 547 -16.54 -17.35 -4.36
N GLU A 548 -16.32 -18.61 -4.72
CA GLU A 548 -15.21 -19.40 -4.20
C GLU A 548 -13.86 -18.74 -4.50
N LYS A 549 -13.65 -18.33 -5.75
CA LYS A 549 -12.42 -17.64 -6.18
C LYS A 549 -12.25 -16.29 -5.48
N LEU A 550 -13.33 -15.52 -5.30
CA LEU A 550 -13.30 -14.28 -4.53
C LEU A 550 -12.91 -14.51 -3.05
N ASN A 551 -13.34 -15.61 -2.44
CA ASN A 551 -12.90 -15.96 -1.07
C ASN A 551 -11.39 -16.27 -1.03
N ASN A 552 -10.85 -16.92 -2.06
CA ASN A 552 -9.41 -17.16 -2.17
C ASN A 552 -8.64 -15.85 -2.37
N VAL A 553 -9.17 -14.93 -3.20
CA VAL A 553 -8.64 -13.56 -3.35
C VAL A 553 -8.51 -12.88 -2.00
N TYR A 554 -9.52 -12.98 -1.14
CA TYR A 554 -9.44 -12.46 0.23
C TYR A 554 -8.32 -13.11 1.03
N SER A 555 -8.18 -14.44 0.99
CA SER A 555 -7.10 -15.14 1.71
C SER A 555 -5.70 -14.73 1.28
N PHE A 556 -5.44 -14.62 -0.04
CA PHE A 556 -4.15 -14.16 -0.55
C PHE A 556 -3.92 -12.69 -0.26
N ARG A 557 -4.96 -11.84 -0.35
CA ARG A 557 -4.88 -10.42 0.03
C ARG A 557 -4.41 -10.26 1.46
N GLU A 558 -5.01 -10.97 2.42
CA GLU A 558 -4.59 -10.89 3.82
C GLU A 558 -3.11 -11.25 3.95
N GLN A 559 -2.66 -12.37 3.38
CA GLN A 559 -1.24 -12.75 3.41
C GLN A 559 -0.33 -11.66 2.82
N ALA A 560 -0.74 -11.03 1.71
CA ALA A 560 0.03 -10.04 1.00
C ALA A 560 0.18 -8.71 1.74
N VAL A 561 -0.93 -8.17 2.28
CA VAL A 561 -0.91 -6.87 2.97
C VAL A 561 -0.21 -6.96 4.33
N LEU A 562 -0.16 -8.14 4.94
CA LEU A 562 0.46 -8.39 6.23
C LEU A 562 1.95 -8.72 6.17
N HIS A 563 2.46 -8.94 4.97
CA HIS A 563 3.87 -9.18 4.77
C HIS A 563 4.68 -7.90 5.05
N SER A 564 5.94 -8.02 5.50
CA SER A 564 6.88 -6.90 5.64
C SER A 564 8.07 -7.08 4.70
N PRO A 565 8.28 -6.18 3.72
CA PRO A 565 7.38 -5.07 3.38
C PRO A 565 6.10 -5.58 2.70
N ALA A 566 5.06 -4.75 2.63
CA ALA A 566 3.76 -5.15 2.07
C ALA A 566 3.89 -5.63 0.60
N ILE A 567 3.35 -6.80 0.29
CA ILE A 567 3.40 -7.35 -1.08
C ILE A 567 2.38 -6.61 -1.97
N LEU A 568 1.19 -6.30 -1.41
CA LEU A 568 0.12 -5.55 -2.06
C LEU A 568 -0.27 -4.33 -1.21
N SER A 569 -0.71 -3.28 -1.89
CA SER A 569 -1.28 -2.09 -1.24
C SER A 569 -2.56 -2.43 -0.47
N SER A 570 -2.59 -2.11 0.83
CA SER A 570 -3.78 -2.32 1.65
C SER A 570 -4.96 -1.45 1.22
N TYR A 571 -4.70 -0.21 0.80
CA TYR A 571 -5.76 0.66 0.26
C TYR A 571 -6.36 0.07 -1.01
N LYS A 572 -5.55 -0.18 -2.05
CA LYS A 572 -6.05 -0.65 -3.35
C LYS A 572 -6.75 -2.00 -3.23
N SER A 573 -6.12 -2.97 -2.58
CA SER A 573 -6.59 -4.35 -2.55
C SER A 573 -7.88 -4.55 -1.74
N TYR A 574 -8.15 -3.75 -0.71
CA TYR A 574 -9.45 -3.78 -0.03
C TYR A 574 -10.48 -2.98 -0.81
N THR A 575 -10.12 -1.75 -1.15
CA THR A 575 -11.06 -0.78 -1.73
C THR A 575 -11.59 -1.26 -3.06
N TYR A 576 -10.71 -1.61 -4.00
CA TYR A 576 -11.11 -1.91 -5.37
C TYR A 576 -11.73 -3.30 -5.51
N VAL A 577 -11.31 -4.29 -4.72
CA VAL A 577 -11.98 -5.61 -4.71
C VAL A 577 -13.41 -5.48 -4.18
N GLU A 578 -13.62 -4.75 -3.08
CA GLU A 578 -14.94 -4.61 -2.46
C GLU A 578 -15.85 -3.67 -3.27
N TRP A 579 -15.32 -2.58 -3.80
CA TRP A 579 -16.09 -1.61 -4.58
C TRP A 579 -16.53 -2.20 -5.91
N PHE A 580 -15.61 -2.83 -6.64
CA PHE A 580 -15.89 -3.26 -8.00
C PHE A 580 -16.50 -4.66 -8.06
N PHE A 581 -16.03 -5.64 -7.28
CA PHE A 581 -16.40 -7.04 -7.53
C PHE A 581 -17.24 -7.71 -6.46
N ASP A 582 -17.01 -7.42 -5.18
CA ASP A 582 -17.74 -8.12 -4.11
C ASP A 582 -19.26 -8.02 -4.31
N ARG A 583 -19.75 -6.80 -4.57
CA ARG A 583 -21.18 -6.55 -4.81
C ARG A 583 -21.69 -7.21 -6.07
N MET A 584 -20.91 -7.22 -7.15
CA MET A 584 -21.30 -7.83 -8.41
C MET A 584 -21.40 -9.36 -8.28
N VAL A 585 -20.38 -10.00 -7.71
CA VAL A 585 -20.32 -11.46 -7.51
C VAL A 585 -21.39 -11.94 -6.54
N ASN A 586 -21.53 -11.29 -5.37
CA ASN A 586 -22.56 -11.63 -4.40
C ASN A 586 -23.96 -11.36 -4.97
N GLY A 587 -24.15 -10.24 -5.66
CA GLY A 587 -25.42 -9.88 -6.29
C GLY A 587 -25.87 -10.89 -7.35
N GLY A 588 -24.95 -11.38 -8.18
CA GLY A 588 -25.22 -12.46 -9.13
C GLY A 588 -25.62 -13.76 -8.41
N LYS A 589 -24.83 -14.18 -7.41
CA LYS A 589 -25.09 -15.39 -6.62
C LYS A 589 -26.46 -15.39 -5.95
N GLN A 590 -26.88 -14.27 -5.33
CA GLN A 590 -28.20 -14.16 -4.70
C GLN A 590 -29.36 -14.40 -5.70
N ARG A 591 -29.17 -13.99 -6.96
CA ARG A 591 -30.18 -14.08 -8.03
C ARG A 591 -30.27 -15.48 -8.65
N THR A 592 -29.27 -16.31 -8.42
CA THR A 592 -29.21 -17.70 -8.89
C THR A 592 -29.29 -18.72 -7.75
N SER A 593 -29.56 -18.28 -6.51
CA SER A 593 -29.63 -19.14 -5.32
C SER A 593 -30.93 -18.92 -4.53
N ASN A 594 -31.09 -19.62 -3.40
CA ASN A 594 -32.25 -19.48 -2.50
C ASN A 594 -33.63 -19.64 -3.20
N GLY A 595 -33.69 -20.52 -4.20
CA GLY A 595 -34.88 -20.78 -4.99
C GLY A 595 -35.10 -19.82 -6.15
N ASN A 596 -34.35 -18.72 -6.26
CA ASN A 596 -34.33 -17.87 -7.44
C ASN A 596 -33.75 -18.63 -8.64
N ARG A 597 -34.19 -18.29 -9.84
CA ARG A 597 -33.85 -19.01 -11.07
C ARG A 597 -33.32 -18.06 -12.12
N LEU A 598 -32.17 -18.39 -12.71
CA LEU A 598 -31.71 -17.81 -13.95
C LEU A 598 -32.71 -18.15 -15.06
N VAL A 599 -33.25 -17.13 -15.72
CA VAL A 599 -34.25 -17.27 -16.79
C VAL A 599 -33.57 -17.33 -18.14
N ALA A 600 -32.64 -16.41 -18.39
CA ALA A 600 -31.82 -16.40 -19.58
C ALA A 600 -30.55 -15.57 -19.39
N GLU A 601 -29.44 -16.06 -19.91
CA GLU A 601 -28.20 -15.32 -20.07
C GLU A 601 -28.32 -14.42 -21.31
N LEU A 602 -27.89 -13.16 -21.22
CA LEU A 602 -27.80 -12.32 -22.40
C LEU A 602 -26.44 -12.53 -23.08
N PRO A 603 -26.40 -12.53 -24.44
CA PRO A 603 -25.16 -12.75 -25.16
C PRO A 603 -24.16 -11.63 -24.87
N ASP A 604 -22.87 -11.90 -25.03
CA ASP A 604 -21.84 -10.87 -24.90
C ASP A 604 -21.90 -9.85 -26.04
N GLU A 605 -22.12 -10.31 -27.28
CA GLU A 605 -22.09 -9.45 -28.46
C GLU A 605 -23.48 -8.95 -28.87
N TRP A 606 -23.66 -7.63 -28.94
CA TRP A 606 -24.93 -6.96 -29.26
C TRP A 606 -24.77 -6.10 -30.51
N ASN A 607 -25.89 -5.84 -31.20
CA ASN A 607 -25.91 -4.84 -32.27
C ASN A 607 -25.97 -3.45 -31.64
N VAL A 608 -25.06 -2.55 -32.01
CA VAL A 608 -24.92 -1.22 -31.43
C VAL A 608 -24.94 -0.14 -32.50
N LYS A 609 -25.66 0.94 -32.20
CA LYS A 609 -25.59 2.17 -32.98
C LYS A 609 -25.16 3.33 -32.08
N LEU A 610 -24.04 3.94 -32.46
CA LEU A 610 -23.49 5.12 -31.82
C LEU A 610 -24.21 6.37 -32.34
N PHE A 611 -24.67 7.21 -31.43
CA PHE A 611 -25.28 8.51 -31.68
C PHE A 611 -24.69 9.57 -30.74
N PRO A 612 -23.98 10.59 -31.25
CA PRO A 612 -23.36 11.61 -30.39
C PRO A 612 -24.37 12.48 -29.64
N ASN A 613 -25.66 12.45 -30.01
CA ASN A 613 -26.73 13.23 -29.40
C ASN A 613 -27.86 12.35 -28.84
N ALA A 614 -28.73 12.95 -28.02
CA ALA A 614 -29.83 12.27 -27.33
C ALA A 614 -31.08 12.00 -28.21
N SER A 615 -30.97 12.03 -29.55
CA SER A 615 -32.13 11.97 -30.47
C SER A 615 -32.67 10.55 -30.73
N GLY A 616 -32.07 9.51 -30.14
CA GLY A 616 -32.42 8.12 -30.45
C GLY A 616 -33.86 7.72 -30.09
N VAL A 617 -34.44 8.33 -29.05
CA VAL A 617 -35.83 8.14 -28.66
C VAL A 617 -36.78 8.65 -29.73
N ASP A 618 -36.51 9.86 -30.24
CA ASP A 618 -37.32 10.53 -31.27
C ASP A 618 -37.23 9.79 -32.61
N LEU A 619 -36.06 9.23 -32.92
CA LEU A 619 -35.83 8.36 -34.07
C LEU A 619 -36.48 6.97 -33.92
N GLY A 620 -37.02 6.64 -32.74
CA GLY A 620 -37.72 5.38 -32.49
C GLY A 620 -36.80 4.16 -32.43
N LEU A 621 -35.53 4.33 -32.04
CA LEU A 621 -34.53 3.24 -31.98
C LEU A 621 -34.85 2.15 -30.96
N TRP A 622 -35.88 2.32 -30.13
CA TRP A 622 -36.39 1.31 -29.19
C TRP A 622 -37.49 0.41 -29.79
N LYS A 623 -38.05 0.76 -30.96
CA LYS A 623 -39.22 0.09 -31.53
C LYS A 623 -38.89 -1.30 -32.11
N PRO A 624 -39.75 -2.32 -31.94
CA PRO A 624 -39.61 -3.60 -32.64
C PRO A 624 -39.66 -3.43 -34.17
N GLY A 625 -39.05 -4.38 -34.90
CA GLY A 625 -39.12 -4.45 -36.37
C GLY A 625 -38.09 -3.61 -37.12
N LEU A 626 -37.18 -2.92 -36.43
CA LEU A 626 -36.04 -2.23 -37.03
C LEU A 626 -34.93 -3.24 -37.40
N GLY A 627 -34.44 -3.18 -38.64
CA GLY A 627 -33.30 -3.97 -39.08
C GLY A 627 -31.98 -3.44 -38.50
N THR A 628 -31.10 -4.34 -38.09
CA THR A 628 -29.80 -4.01 -37.47
C THR A 628 -28.60 -4.45 -38.31
N GLU A 629 -28.79 -4.90 -39.54
CA GLU A 629 -27.70 -5.39 -40.41
C GLU A 629 -26.62 -4.33 -40.68
N SER A 630 -26.97 -3.05 -40.62
CA SER A 630 -26.03 -1.92 -40.78
C SER A 630 -25.44 -1.42 -39.46
N TRP A 631 -25.79 -2.04 -38.33
CA TRP A 631 -25.29 -1.67 -37.01
C TRP A 631 -23.97 -2.39 -36.76
N ARG A 632 -23.07 -1.76 -36.02
CA ARG A 632 -21.84 -2.43 -35.61
C ARG A 632 -22.16 -3.44 -34.52
N LYS A 633 -21.28 -4.40 -34.30
CA LYS A 633 -21.35 -5.25 -33.14
C LYS A 633 -20.36 -4.80 -32.09
N LEU A 634 -20.76 -4.86 -30.82
CA LEU A 634 -19.89 -4.65 -29.67
C LEU A 634 -20.15 -5.73 -28.64
N LYS A 635 -19.09 -6.19 -27.99
CA LYS A 635 -19.15 -6.98 -26.77
C LYS A 635 -19.53 -6.09 -25.58
N THR A 636 -20.11 -6.71 -24.55
CA THR A 636 -20.77 -6.01 -23.43
C THR A 636 -20.23 -6.43 -22.06
N TYR A 637 -19.42 -7.48 -21.98
CA TYR A 637 -18.78 -7.87 -20.73
C TYR A 637 -17.45 -8.60 -20.87
N SER A 638 -17.12 -9.14 -22.05
CA SER A 638 -15.77 -9.64 -22.30
C SER A 638 -14.83 -8.61 -22.93
N GLU A 639 -15.31 -7.40 -23.26
CA GLU A 639 -14.46 -6.27 -23.64
C GLU A 639 -15.12 -4.95 -23.21
N THR A 640 -14.31 -3.96 -22.91
CA THR A 640 -14.74 -2.57 -22.67
C THR A 640 -14.97 -1.82 -23.98
N TRP A 641 -15.50 -0.60 -23.93
CA TRP A 641 -15.45 0.31 -25.09
C TRP A 641 -14.02 0.71 -25.44
N SER A 642 -13.15 0.92 -24.44
CA SER A 642 -11.73 1.22 -24.67
C SER A 642 -11.09 0.19 -25.59
N ALA A 643 -11.22 -1.09 -25.21
CA ALA A 643 -10.72 -2.25 -25.95
C ALA A 643 -11.31 -2.41 -27.36
N GLN A 644 -12.45 -1.78 -27.64
CA GLN A 644 -13.16 -1.87 -28.92
C GLN A 644 -13.03 -0.59 -29.78
N GLY A 645 -12.04 0.26 -29.46
CA GLY A 645 -11.71 1.47 -30.21
C GLY A 645 -12.67 2.64 -29.95
N LEU A 646 -13.33 2.67 -28.78
CA LEU A 646 -14.33 3.67 -28.40
C LEU A 646 -13.99 4.46 -27.14
N ARG A 647 -12.73 4.40 -26.67
CA ARG A 647 -12.22 5.16 -25.51
C ARG A 647 -12.63 6.63 -25.51
N TYR A 648 -12.47 7.29 -26.65
CA TYR A 648 -12.74 8.73 -26.82
C TYR A 648 -14.15 9.06 -27.29
N TYR A 649 -15.03 8.06 -27.44
CA TYR A 649 -16.39 8.30 -27.91
C TYR A 649 -17.26 8.91 -26.82
N LYS A 650 -17.89 10.05 -27.14
CA LYS A 650 -18.88 10.73 -26.30
C LYS A 650 -20.26 10.78 -26.94
N GLY A 651 -21.26 10.46 -26.13
CA GLY A 651 -22.66 10.43 -26.55
C GLY A 651 -23.37 9.13 -26.17
N HIS A 652 -24.41 8.81 -26.92
CA HIS A 652 -25.30 7.69 -26.69
C HIS A 652 -24.89 6.46 -27.50
N ALA A 653 -25.09 5.28 -26.93
CA ALA A 653 -24.95 4.00 -27.60
C ALA A 653 -26.21 3.17 -27.39
N TRP A 654 -26.86 2.85 -28.51
CA TRP A 654 -28.09 2.08 -28.54
C TRP A 654 -27.77 0.62 -28.82
N TYR A 655 -27.90 -0.23 -27.81
CA TYR A 655 -27.68 -1.66 -27.87
C TYR A 655 -28.97 -2.41 -28.17
N ARG A 656 -28.86 -3.49 -28.95
CA ARG A 656 -29.96 -4.37 -29.29
C ARG A 656 -29.54 -5.83 -29.29
N THR A 657 -30.33 -6.64 -28.58
CA THR A 657 -30.22 -8.09 -28.62
C THR A 657 -31.59 -8.76 -28.54
N THR A 658 -31.65 -10.04 -28.85
CA THR A 658 -32.85 -10.86 -28.69
C THR A 658 -32.50 -12.08 -27.85
N VAL A 659 -33.42 -12.48 -26.97
CA VAL A 659 -33.26 -13.66 -26.13
C VAL A 659 -34.56 -14.47 -26.08
N ASP A 660 -34.46 -15.78 -26.13
CA ASP A 660 -35.60 -16.67 -25.97
C ASP A 660 -35.88 -16.91 -24.49
N ILE A 661 -37.15 -16.79 -24.09
CA ILE A 661 -37.59 -17.05 -22.72
C ILE A 661 -38.51 -18.26 -22.75
N ALA A 662 -38.10 -19.34 -22.10
CA ALA A 662 -38.85 -20.59 -22.10
C ALA A 662 -40.22 -20.46 -21.41
N GLN A 663 -41.21 -21.24 -21.88
CA GLN A 663 -42.58 -21.22 -21.35
C GLN A 663 -42.65 -21.63 -19.86
N GLU A 664 -41.68 -22.40 -19.37
CA GLU A 664 -41.60 -22.84 -17.98
C GLU A 664 -41.40 -21.71 -16.95
N PHE A 665 -41.02 -20.50 -17.40
CA PHE A 665 -40.90 -19.33 -16.53
C PHE A 665 -42.20 -18.53 -16.41
N ASP A 666 -43.27 -18.91 -17.11
CA ASP A 666 -44.61 -18.33 -16.98
C ASP A 666 -45.33 -18.85 -15.72
N THR A 667 -44.78 -18.51 -14.55
CA THR A 667 -45.28 -18.97 -13.24
C THR A 667 -46.08 -17.90 -12.51
N GLY A 668 -46.29 -16.73 -13.13
CA GLY A 668 -46.86 -15.54 -12.49
C GLY A 668 -45.91 -14.82 -11.52
N LYS A 669 -44.67 -15.29 -11.38
CA LYS A 669 -43.63 -14.64 -10.56
C LYS A 669 -42.94 -13.49 -11.32
N PRO A 670 -42.43 -12.46 -10.62
CA PRO A 670 -41.74 -11.36 -11.27
C PRO A 670 -40.51 -11.82 -12.06
N ILE A 671 -40.29 -11.19 -13.20
CA ILE A 671 -39.07 -11.34 -14.01
C ILE A 671 -38.32 -10.01 -13.98
N ARG A 672 -37.02 -10.08 -13.67
CA ARG A 672 -36.14 -8.91 -13.60
C ARG A 672 -35.06 -9.01 -14.65
N LEU A 673 -34.72 -7.87 -15.25
CA LEU A 673 -33.56 -7.71 -16.11
C LEU A 673 -32.46 -7.04 -15.29
N TRP A 674 -31.34 -7.75 -15.13
CA TRP A 674 -30.22 -7.34 -14.31
C TRP A 674 -28.99 -7.11 -15.19
N PHE A 675 -28.29 -6.02 -14.93
CA PHE A 675 -26.96 -5.74 -15.48
C PHE A 675 -25.99 -5.58 -14.31
N SER A 676 -24.91 -6.35 -14.32
CA SER A 676 -23.87 -6.25 -13.29
C SER A 676 -23.20 -4.87 -13.27
N SER A 677 -22.92 -4.30 -14.44
CA SER A 677 -22.34 -2.96 -14.57
C SER A 677 -22.74 -2.30 -15.90
N ILE A 678 -23.12 -1.02 -15.81
CA ILE A 678 -23.32 -0.11 -16.94
C ILE A 678 -22.69 1.22 -16.56
N ASP A 679 -21.90 1.78 -17.46
CA ASP A 679 -21.26 3.08 -17.29
C ASP A 679 -22.27 4.23 -17.34
N GLU A 680 -22.12 5.16 -16.39
CA GLU A 680 -22.92 6.38 -16.20
C GLU A 680 -24.46 6.22 -16.09
N THR A 681 -25.17 5.97 -17.20
CA THR A 681 -26.63 5.97 -17.25
C THR A 681 -27.20 4.92 -18.21
N ALA A 682 -28.42 4.44 -17.91
CA ALA A 682 -29.10 3.45 -18.73
C ALA A 682 -30.61 3.71 -18.81
N ARG A 683 -31.17 3.56 -20.01
CA ARG A 683 -32.62 3.38 -20.24
C ARG A 683 -32.85 2.09 -21.02
N VAL A 684 -33.90 1.35 -20.68
CA VAL A 684 -34.10 -0.01 -21.18
C VAL A 684 -35.52 -0.22 -21.66
N TRP A 685 -35.65 -0.86 -22.83
CA TRP A 685 -36.92 -1.30 -23.39
C TRP A 685 -36.90 -2.80 -23.65
N MET A 686 -38.02 -3.46 -23.43
CA MET A 686 -38.25 -4.83 -23.88
C MET A 686 -39.50 -4.89 -24.74
N ASN A 687 -39.41 -5.51 -25.90
CA ASN A 687 -40.52 -5.67 -26.84
C ASN A 687 -41.27 -4.35 -27.18
N GLY A 688 -40.55 -3.22 -27.17
CA GLY A 688 -41.10 -1.89 -27.41
C GLY A 688 -41.72 -1.20 -26.20
N LYS A 689 -41.59 -1.76 -24.99
CA LYS A 689 -42.07 -1.15 -23.75
C LYS A 689 -40.88 -0.76 -22.88
N GLU A 690 -40.83 0.50 -22.45
CA GLU A 690 -39.81 0.96 -21.50
C GLU A 690 -40.01 0.27 -20.14
N LEU A 691 -38.91 -0.19 -19.56
CA LEU A 691 -38.91 -0.89 -18.29
C LEU A 691 -38.74 0.10 -17.14
N SER A 692 -39.46 -0.14 -16.05
CA SER A 692 -39.29 0.64 -14.82
C SER A 692 -38.00 0.22 -14.12
N LEU A 693 -37.23 1.20 -13.67
CA LEU A 693 -36.05 0.98 -12.84
C LEU A 693 -36.47 0.47 -11.44
N VAL A 694 -35.93 -0.67 -11.03
CA VAL A 694 -36.12 -1.26 -9.70
C VAL A 694 -34.96 -0.85 -8.79
N GLN A 695 -33.74 -0.92 -9.31
CA GLN A 695 -32.52 -0.53 -8.62
C GLN A 695 -31.63 0.28 -9.56
N LYS A 696 -31.33 1.54 -9.18
CA LYS A 696 -30.34 2.36 -9.87
C LYS A 696 -28.94 1.82 -9.53
N GLY A 697 -28.17 1.48 -10.56
CA GLY A 697 -26.76 1.13 -10.43
C GLY A 697 -25.86 2.37 -10.40
N THR A 698 -24.55 2.15 -10.38
CA THR A 698 -23.55 3.24 -10.39
C THR A 698 -22.25 2.70 -10.99
N GLY A 699 -22.02 2.99 -12.28
CA GLY A 699 -20.81 2.59 -13.02
C GLY A 699 -20.31 1.19 -12.65
N LEU A 700 -19.09 1.15 -12.14
CA LEU A 700 -18.36 -0.05 -11.72
C LEU A 700 -18.74 -0.63 -10.35
N THR A 701 -19.59 0.02 -9.57
CA THR A 701 -19.69 -0.26 -8.12
C THR A 701 -21.03 -0.81 -7.64
N LYS A 702 -22.08 -0.73 -8.48
CA LYS A 702 -23.42 -1.22 -8.16
C LYS A 702 -24.17 -1.68 -9.41
N PRO A 703 -24.83 -2.85 -9.37
CA PRO A 703 -25.61 -3.33 -10.49
C PRO A 703 -26.91 -2.55 -10.71
N TRP A 704 -27.42 -2.64 -11.94
CA TRP A 704 -28.68 -2.08 -12.38
C TRP A 704 -29.76 -3.17 -12.48
N GLU A 705 -30.99 -2.84 -12.10
CA GLU A 705 -32.11 -3.78 -12.21
C GLU A 705 -33.39 -3.10 -12.70
N PHE A 706 -34.08 -3.76 -13.63
CA PHE A 706 -35.31 -3.28 -14.28
C PHE A 706 -36.42 -4.33 -14.18
N ASP A 707 -37.66 -3.87 -14.07
CA ASP A 707 -38.83 -4.76 -14.08
C ASP A 707 -39.21 -5.17 -15.50
N ALA A 708 -38.87 -6.40 -15.87
CA ALA A 708 -39.19 -6.98 -17.19
C ALA A 708 -40.56 -7.68 -17.23
N THR A 709 -41.15 -7.97 -16.07
CA THR A 709 -42.43 -8.68 -15.92
C THR A 709 -43.52 -8.20 -16.89
N PRO A 710 -43.77 -6.89 -17.07
CA PRO A 710 -44.90 -6.44 -17.84
C PRO A 710 -44.62 -6.36 -19.35
N ALA A 711 -43.48 -6.85 -19.82
CA ALA A 711 -43.01 -6.80 -21.21
C ALA A 711 -42.56 -8.16 -21.78
N VAL A 712 -42.25 -9.14 -20.93
CA VAL A 712 -41.81 -10.48 -21.32
C VAL A 712 -42.88 -11.23 -22.13
N LYS A 713 -42.43 -12.00 -23.13
CA LYS A 713 -43.22 -12.95 -23.90
C LYS A 713 -42.62 -14.34 -23.72
N PHE A 714 -43.33 -15.21 -23.02
CA PHE A 714 -42.90 -16.60 -22.81
C PHE A 714 -43.09 -17.45 -24.08
N GLY A 715 -42.19 -18.42 -24.27
CA GLY A 715 -42.15 -19.33 -25.43
C GLY A 715 -41.82 -18.65 -26.77
N LYS A 716 -41.32 -17.39 -26.74
CA LYS A 716 -41.05 -16.58 -27.93
C LYS A 716 -39.74 -15.78 -27.75
N PRO A 717 -39.14 -15.30 -28.86
CA PRO A 717 -38.03 -14.35 -28.78
C PRO A 717 -38.47 -13.01 -28.19
N ASN A 718 -37.63 -12.42 -27.35
CA ASN A 718 -37.81 -11.13 -26.69
C ASN A 718 -36.72 -10.16 -27.11
N LEU A 719 -37.13 -9.03 -27.68
CA LEU A 719 -36.22 -7.93 -28.04
C LEU A 719 -35.89 -7.11 -26.79
N ILE A 720 -34.60 -6.87 -26.54
CA ILE A 720 -34.10 -5.96 -25.50
C ILE A 720 -33.33 -4.84 -26.19
N VAL A 721 -33.62 -3.59 -25.79
CA VAL A 721 -32.93 -2.38 -26.27
C VAL A 721 -32.43 -1.60 -25.05
N VAL A 722 -31.18 -1.15 -25.09
CA VAL A 722 -30.57 -0.33 -24.03
C VAL A 722 -29.97 0.93 -24.66
N ASP A 723 -30.26 2.10 -24.09
CA ASP A 723 -29.56 3.35 -24.37
C ASP A 723 -28.61 3.63 -23.21
N VAL A 724 -27.31 3.65 -23.50
CA VAL A 724 -26.24 4.00 -22.54
C VAL A 724 -25.59 5.30 -22.98
N ARG A 725 -25.38 6.23 -22.05
CA ARG A 725 -24.72 7.52 -22.31
C ARG A 725 -23.31 7.52 -21.72
N ASN A 726 -22.38 8.17 -22.43
CA ASN A 726 -21.02 8.51 -21.98
C ASN A 726 -20.82 10.02 -22.12
N GLU A 727 -20.78 10.76 -21.01
CA GLU A 727 -20.72 12.21 -20.88
C GLU A 727 -19.30 12.70 -20.65
N ASP A 728 -18.50 12.01 -19.83
CA ASP A 728 -17.18 12.49 -19.37
C ASP A 728 -16.09 11.43 -19.61
N ILE A 729 -14.90 11.81 -20.09
CA ILE A 729 -13.77 10.85 -20.16
C ILE A 729 -13.21 10.79 -18.75
N ASP A 730 -13.40 9.64 -18.09
CA ASP A 730 -12.69 9.34 -16.86
C ASP A 730 -11.36 8.62 -17.15
N GLU A 731 -10.54 8.46 -16.11
CA GLU A 731 -9.23 7.84 -16.18
C GLU A 731 -9.26 6.34 -16.53
N LEU A 732 -10.44 5.70 -16.46
CA LEU A 732 -10.65 4.28 -16.70
C LEU A 732 -11.08 4.01 -18.14
N GLY A 733 -11.84 4.92 -18.76
CA GLY A 733 -12.23 4.87 -20.16
C GLY A 733 -13.07 3.63 -20.52
N THR A 734 -13.83 3.07 -19.56
CA THR A 734 -14.46 1.76 -19.70
C THR A 734 -15.68 1.75 -20.62
N GLY A 735 -16.60 2.71 -20.49
CA GLY A 735 -17.72 3.00 -21.39
C GLY A 735 -18.73 1.85 -21.63
N GLY A 736 -20.03 2.17 -21.64
CA GLY A 736 -21.05 1.26 -22.14
C GLY A 736 -21.56 0.22 -21.14
N ILE A 737 -22.03 -0.93 -21.64
CA ILE A 737 -22.32 -2.10 -20.81
C ILE A 737 -20.98 -2.80 -20.58
N MET A 738 -20.65 -3.07 -19.32
CA MET A 738 -19.30 -3.49 -18.91
C MET A 738 -19.28 -4.77 -18.09
N GLY A 739 -20.43 -5.42 -17.95
CA GLY A 739 -20.53 -6.66 -17.22
C GLY A 739 -21.75 -7.49 -17.64
N PRO A 740 -21.78 -8.79 -17.28
CA PRO A 740 -22.82 -9.72 -17.71
C PRO A 740 -24.22 -9.21 -17.36
N ALA A 741 -25.15 -9.49 -18.27
CA ALA A 741 -26.56 -9.16 -18.13
C ALA A 741 -27.41 -10.42 -18.24
N MET A 742 -28.47 -10.50 -17.44
CA MET A 742 -29.34 -11.67 -17.39
C MET A 742 -30.77 -11.33 -17.03
N LEU A 743 -31.68 -12.21 -17.42
CA LEU A 743 -33.03 -12.27 -16.88
C LEU A 743 -33.07 -13.30 -15.76
N TRP A 744 -33.76 -12.98 -14.66
CA TRP A 744 -33.96 -13.89 -13.55
C TRP A 744 -35.37 -13.78 -12.97
N GLN A 745 -35.85 -14.87 -12.36
CA GLN A 745 -37.18 -14.98 -11.77
C GLN A 745 -37.08 -14.85 -10.25
N VAL A 746 -37.87 -13.92 -9.70
CA VAL A 746 -37.93 -13.65 -8.26
C VAL A 746 -38.85 -14.67 -7.60
N ASN A 747 -38.25 -15.73 -7.06
CA ASN A 747 -38.97 -16.73 -6.27
C ASN A 747 -38.89 -16.43 -4.78
N THR A 748 -37.77 -15.86 -4.35
CA THR A 748 -37.50 -15.36 -3.01
C THR A 748 -37.01 -13.92 -3.12
N GLU A 749 -37.70 -12.99 -2.46
CA GLU A 749 -37.30 -11.58 -2.43
C GLU A 749 -35.89 -11.43 -1.86
N LEU A 750 -35.08 -10.60 -2.53
CA LEU A 750 -33.71 -10.31 -2.12
C LEU A 750 -33.69 -9.51 -0.82
N ASP A 751 -32.65 -9.74 -0.03
CA ASP A 751 -32.36 -8.93 1.14
C ASP A 751 -31.35 -7.85 0.81
N TYR A 752 -31.74 -6.60 1.03
CA TYR A 752 -30.89 -5.42 0.82
C TYR A 752 -30.56 -4.70 2.12
N LEU A 753 -31.14 -5.12 3.24
CA LEU A 753 -30.91 -4.49 4.53
C LEU A 753 -29.75 -5.23 5.21
N PRO A 754 -28.66 -4.53 5.59
CA PRO A 754 -27.58 -5.17 6.32
C PRO A 754 -28.00 -5.51 7.75
N PRO A 755 -27.37 -6.54 8.36
CA PRO A 755 -27.47 -6.79 9.79
C PRO A 755 -27.13 -5.54 10.61
N ALA A 756 -27.75 -5.43 11.79
CA ALA A 756 -27.30 -4.44 12.78
C ALA A 756 -25.83 -4.66 13.16
N ASP A 757 -25.16 -3.61 13.64
CA ASP A 757 -23.77 -3.70 14.07
C ASP A 757 -23.61 -4.67 15.25
N VAL A 758 -22.56 -5.49 15.21
CA VAL A 758 -22.27 -6.47 16.26
C VAL A 758 -21.91 -5.75 17.57
N LYS A 759 -22.48 -6.22 18.69
CA LYS A 759 -22.24 -5.68 20.03
C LYS A 759 -21.58 -6.73 20.94
N ASN A 760 -21.02 -6.24 22.04
CA ASN A 760 -20.47 -7.06 23.13
C ASN A 760 -19.40 -8.06 22.68
N LEU A 761 -18.54 -7.67 21.73
CA LEU A 761 -17.33 -8.44 21.43
C LEU A 761 -16.45 -8.48 22.69
N LYS A 762 -16.12 -9.69 23.12
CA LYS A 762 -15.25 -9.96 24.28
C LYS A 762 -14.09 -10.83 23.81
N ALA A 763 -12.89 -10.50 24.29
CA ALA A 763 -11.68 -11.29 24.11
C ALA A 763 -11.19 -11.73 25.48
N ALA A 764 -11.02 -13.03 25.68
CA ALA A 764 -10.51 -13.60 26.92
C ALA A 764 -9.40 -14.61 26.60
N HIS A 765 -8.22 -14.40 27.20
CA HIS A 765 -7.15 -15.40 27.16
C HIS A 765 -7.63 -16.69 27.86
N ILE A 766 -7.28 -17.84 27.30
CA ILE A 766 -7.56 -19.14 27.92
C ILE A 766 -6.35 -19.52 28.79
N PRO A 767 -6.51 -19.60 30.14
CA PRO A 767 -5.42 -19.87 31.06
C PRO A 767 -4.60 -21.12 30.71
N GLY A 768 -3.27 -21.00 30.72
CA GLY A 768 -2.34 -22.11 30.45
C GLY A 768 -2.16 -22.45 28.97
N THR A 769 -2.70 -21.65 28.05
CA THR A 769 -2.55 -21.82 26.59
C THR A 769 -2.01 -20.55 25.93
N ASP A 770 -1.72 -20.60 24.63
CA ASP A 770 -1.39 -19.46 23.78
C ASP A 770 -2.63 -18.93 23.02
N THR A 771 -3.84 -19.18 23.54
CA THR A 771 -5.10 -18.95 22.81
C THR A 771 -6.00 -17.90 23.45
N VAL A 772 -6.82 -17.23 22.63
CA VAL A 772 -7.82 -16.23 23.02
C VAL A 772 -9.18 -16.68 22.51
N LYS A 773 -10.14 -16.81 23.41
CA LYS A 773 -11.54 -17.01 23.05
C LYS A 773 -12.21 -15.66 22.81
N LEU A 774 -12.85 -15.54 21.65
CA LEU A 774 -13.69 -14.42 21.27
C LEU A 774 -15.15 -14.83 21.25
N THR A 775 -16.02 -13.97 21.76
CA THR A 775 -17.48 -14.14 21.74
C THR A 775 -18.17 -12.80 21.55
N TRP A 776 -19.29 -12.79 20.85
CA TRP A 776 -20.11 -11.59 20.65
C TRP A 776 -21.61 -11.93 20.55
N ASP A 777 -22.45 -10.90 20.62
CA ASP A 777 -23.90 -11.07 20.47
C ASP A 777 -24.28 -11.28 19.01
N ILE A 778 -25.32 -12.08 18.76
CA ILE A 778 -25.94 -12.20 17.44
C ILE A 778 -26.75 -10.91 17.19
N PRO A 779 -26.39 -10.05 16.22
CA PRO A 779 -27.17 -8.86 15.95
C PRO A 779 -28.50 -9.19 15.28
N ALA A 780 -29.45 -8.26 15.38
CA ALA A 780 -30.74 -8.39 14.70
C ALA A 780 -30.58 -8.17 13.20
N ASP A 781 -31.39 -8.90 12.43
CA ASP A 781 -31.46 -8.82 10.98
C ASP A 781 -32.85 -9.29 10.51
N ASN A 782 -33.33 -8.80 9.37
CA ASN A 782 -34.67 -9.10 8.84
C ASN A 782 -34.77 -10.49 8.17
N LYS A 783 -33.65 -11.11 7.77
CA LYS A 783 -33.60 -12.47 7.21
C LYS A 783 -32.66 -13.40 7.97
N GLY A 784 -31.96 -12.89 8.97
CA GLY A 784 -31.10 -13.65 9.88
C GLY A 784 -29.63 -13.56 9.50
N VAL A 785 -28.79 -13.55 10.54
CA VAL A 785 -27.33 -13.56 10.42
C VAL A 785 -26.85 -14.98 10.11
N THR A 786 -26.02 -15.13 9.09
CA THR A 786 -25.45 -16.42 8.67
C THR A 786 -23.95 -16.53 8.88
N GLY A 787 -23.26 -15.42 9.16
CA GLY A 787 -21.84 -15.44 9.48
C GLY A 787 -21.32 -14.11 10.01
N TYR A 788 -20.01 -14.07 10.23
CA TYR A 788 -19.29 -12.93 10.78
C TYR A 788 -17.93 -12.78 10.14
N GLN A 789 -17.51 -11.53 9.91
CA GLN A 789 -16.15 -11.17 9.53
C GLN A 789 -15.43 -10.59 10.75
N LEU A 790 -14.50 -11.35 11.31
CA LEU A 790 -13.64 -10.96 12.42
C LEU A 790 -12.31 -10.43 11.88
N GLU A 791 -11.78 -9.37 12.50
CA GLU A 791 -10.45 -8.86 12.25
C GLU A 791 -9.61 -8.87 13.53
N ILE A 792 -8.38 -9.34 13.42
CA ILE A 792 -7.35 -9.40 14.46
C ILE A 792 -6.41 -8.20 14.23
N LEU A 793 -5.96 -7.47 15.25
CA LEU A 793 -5.11 -6.27 15.11
C LEU A 793 -3.97 -6.22 16.15
N ASN A 794 -2.85 -5.56 15.82
CA ASN A 794 -1.68 -5.35 16.70
C ASN A 794 -1.78 -4.08 17.57
N ARG A 795 -0.81 -3.89 18.50
CA ARG A 795 -0.63 -2.67 19.30
C ARG A 795 0.45 -1.75 18.70
N GLU A 796 0.18 -0.44 18.79
CA GLU A 796 1.05 0.73 18.53
C GLU A 796 1.29 1.15 17.07
N SER A 797 0.39 2.03 16.61
CA SER A 797 0.63 3.33 15.95
C SER A 797 -0.32 3.62 14.79
N VAL A 798 -0.83 2.61 14.08
CA VAL A 798 -1.89 2.81 13.07
C VAL A 798 -2.76 1.56 13.04
N GLY A 799 -4.08 1.68 12.92
CA GLY A 799 -5.05 0.58 13.10
C GLY A 799 -4.99 -0.57 12.08
N GLY A 800 -3.88 -1.31 12.03
CA GLY A 800 -3.67 -2.41 11.11
C GLY A 800 -4.32 -3.72 11.57
N VAL A 801 -5.19 -4.27 10.72
CA VAL A 801 -5.61 -5.67 10.70
C VAL A 801 -4.38 -6.53 10.44
N LEU A 802 -4.19 -7.57 11.25
CA LEU A 802 -3.23 -8.67 11.19
C LEU A 802 -3.80 -9.93 10.54
N GLY A 803 -5.07 -9.89 10.16
CA GLY A 803 -5.78 -10.99 9.53
C GLY A 803 -7.28 -10.85 9.70
N SER A 804 -8.02 -11.27 8.68
CA SER A 804 -9.47 -11.37 8.69
C SER A 804 -9.92 -12.83 8.60
N VAL A 805 -10.95 -13.18 9.37
CA VAL A 805 -11.53 -14.53 9.41
C VAL A 805 -13.04 -14.46 9.22
N ILE A 806 -13.58 -15.33 8.36
CA ILE A 806 -15.02 -15.54 8.25
C ILE A 806 -15.41 -16.76 9.10
N THR A 807 -16.38 -16.60 9.99
CA THR A 807 -16.94 -17.69 10.79
C THR A 807 -18.46 -17.72 10.70
N ALA A 808 -19.05 -18.92 10.75
CA ALA A 808 -20.51 -19.10 10.79
C ALA A 808 -21.08 -18.99 12.23
N THR A 809 -20.22 -18.96 13.25
CA THR A 809 -20.60 -18.93 14.67
C THR A 809 -20.27 -17.59 15.31
N ASN A 810 -20.97 -17.21 16.37
CA ASN A 810 -20.71 -15.98 17.14
C ASN A 810 -19.55 -16.13 18.16
N GLU A 811 -18.65 -17.08 17.90
CA GLU A 811 -17.43 -17.32 18.65
C GLU A 811 -16.27 -17.71 17.72
N TYR A 812 -15.05 -17.39 18.14
CA TYR A 812 -13.82 -17.73 17.45
C TYR A 812 -12.69 -17.98 18.47
N ILE A 813 -11.76 -18.89 18.16
CA ILE A 813 -10.55 -19.11 18.96
C ILE A 813 -9.36 -18.66 18.13
N ASP A 814 -8.69 -17.62 18.62
CA ASP A 814 -7.43 -17.14 18.09
C ASP A 814 -6.25 -17.82 18.81
N THR A 815 -5.15 -18.09 18.11
CA THR A 815 -4.00 -18.86 18.63
C THR A 815 -2.67 -18.12 18.41
N GLY A 816 -1.60 -18.59 19.06
CA GLY A 816 -0.26 -18.02 18.88
C GLY A 816 0.01 -16.71 19.63
N MET A 817 -0.67 -16.47 20.76
CA MET A 817 -0.31 -15.39 21.69
C MET A 817 1.08 -15.64 22.28
N LYS A 818 1.91 -14.60 22.40
CA LYS A 818 3.20 -14.66 23.10
C LYS A 818 3.20 -13.79 24.37
N PRO A 819 3.99 -14.12 25.40
CA PRO A 819 4.09 -13.27 26.59
C PRO A 819 4.41 -11.82 26.23
N GLY A 820 3.70 -10.87 26.82
CA GLY A 820 3.77 -9.43 26.52
C GLY A 820 3.01 -9.00 25.26
N MET A 821 2.43 -9.92 24.49
CA MET A 821 1.66 -9.59 23.29
C MET A 821 0.27 -9.05 23.66
N GLU A 822 -0.07 -7.89 23.10
CA GLU A 822 -1.43 -7.37 23.07
C GLU A 822 -2.06 -7.63 21.69
N ARG A 823 -3.31 -8.10 21.69
CA ARG A 823 -4.13 -8.20 20.48
C ARG A 823 -5.41 -7.39 20.66
N ARG A 824 -5.87 -6.79 19.57
CA ARG A 824 -7.19 -6.15 19.48
C ARG A 824 -8.03 -6.88 18.43
N TYR A 825 -9.35 -6.82 18.56
CA TYR A 825 -10.28 -7.49 17.67
C TYR A 825 -11.49 -6.61 17.39
N ARG A 826 -12.08 -6.76 16.20
CA ARG A 826 -13.40 -6.19 15.86
C ARG A 826 -14.12 -7.10 14.88
N VAL A 827 -15.45 -7.07 14.86
CA VAL A 827 -16.27 -8.00 14.06
C VAL A 827 -17.46 -7.31 13.38
N LYS A 828 -17.82 -7.78 12.17
CA LYS A 828 -19.07 -7.46 11.45
C LYS A 828 -19.93 -8.72 11.30
N ALA A 829 -21.24 -8.56 11.24
CA ALA A 829 -22.15 -9.66 10.88
C ALA A 829 -22.44 -9.68 9.38
N ILE A 830 -22.81 -10.85 8.89
CA ILE A 830 -23.14 -11.15 7.50
C ILE A 830 -24.49 -11.88 7.49
N ASP A 831 -25.49 -11.38 6.76
CA ASP A 831 -26.80 -12.04 6.61
C ASP A 831 -26.80 -13.13 5.52
N ALA A 832 -27.96 -13.74 5.27
CA ALA A 832 -28.15 -14.71 4.19
C ALA A 832 -28.09 -14.10 2.77
N GLY A 833 -28.27 -12.78 2.65
CA GLY A 833 -27.98 -12.04 1.42
C GLY A 833 -26.47 -11.86 1.21
N GLY A 834 -25.65 -11.89 2.25
CA GLY A 834 -24.26 -11.47 2.18
C GLY A 834 -24.06 -9.97 2.44
N ASN A 835 -25.09 -9.25 2.89
CA ASN A 835 -24.91 -7.88 3.37
C ASN A 835 -24.12 -7.91 4.68
N LYS A 836 -23.16 -6.99 4.81
CA LYS A 836 -22.34 -6.83 6.03
C LYS A 836 -22.90 -5.68 6.88
N SER A 837 -22.77 -5.78 8.21
CA SER A 837 -23.04 -4.65 9.11
C SER A 837 -22.33 -3.38 8.64
N VAL A 838 -22.98 -2.22 8.83
CA VAL A 838 -22.46 -0.91 8.40
C VAL A 838 -21.12 -0.64 9.09
N ASN A 839 -21.07 -0.80 10.41
CA ASN A 839 -19.86 -0.60 11.22
C ASN A 839 -19.36 -1.91 11.82
N TYR A 840 -18.08 -1.93 12.15
CA TYR A 840 -17.52 -2.95 13.03
C TYR A 840 -18.01 -2.75 14.47
N SER A 841 -17.96 -3.82 15.26
CA SER A 841 -18.08 -3.73 16.71
C SER A 841 -17.03 -2.80 17.32
N ALA A 842 -17.27 -2.35 18.56
CA ALA A 842 -16.19 -1.79 19.38
C ALA A 842 -15.03 -2.80 19.53
N TYR A 843 -13.81 -2.29 19.71
CA TYR A 843 -12.63 -3.14 19.86
C TYR A 843 -12.68 -3.94 21.17
N ALA A 844 -12.47 -5.26 21.08
CA ALA A 844 -12.05 -6.05 22.23
C ALA A 844 -10.52 -6.09 22.28
N ARG A 845 -9.93 -6.02 23.47
CA ARG A 845 -8.47 -6.07 23.66
C ARG A 845 -8.13 -7.18 24.64
N VAL A 846 -7.00 -7.83 24.42
CA VAL A 846 -6.46 -8.84 25.33
C VAL A 846 -4.94 -8.73 25.32
N THR A 847 -4.32 -8.76 26.49
CA THR A 847 -2.87 -8.76 26.65
C THR A 847 -2.46 -10.00 27.43
N MET A 848 -1.50 -10.77 26.91
CA MET A 848 -0.98 -11.93 27.63
C MET A 848 0.21 -11.52 28.50
N ASN A 849 -0.04 -11.15 29.76
CA ASN A 849 0.99 -10.76 30.73
C ASN A 849 1.18 -11.83 31.80
N PRO A 850 2.00 -12.87 31.57
CA PRO A 850 2.24 -13.88 32.59
C PRO A 850 3.05 -13.32 33.79
N PRO A 851 2.86 -13.85 35.00
CA PRO A 851 3.74 -13.54 36.13
C PRO A 851 5.19 -13.96 35.86
N SER A 852 6.15 -13.29 36.50
CA SER A 852 7.57 -13.62 36.32
C SER A 852 7.90 -15.04 36.80
N THR A 853 8.84 -15.69 36.11
CA THR A 853 9.30 -17.04 36.45
C THR A 853 9.80 -17.09 37.89
N VAL A 854 9.39 -18.12 38.63
CA VAL A 854 9.79 -18.31 40.02
C VAL A 854 11.29 -18.52 40.13
N THR A 855 11.96 -17.71 40.95
CA THR A 855 13.41 -17.81 41.22
C THR A 855 13.69 -18.23 42.65
N GLY A 856 14.93 -18.67 42.92
CA GLY A 856 15.38 -18.95 44.28
C GLY A 856 14.71 -20.15 44.95
N LEU A 857 14.21 -21.12 44.19
CA LEU A 857 13.66 -22.37 44.73
C LEU A 857 14.74 -23.07 45.59
N LYS A 858 14.38 -23.41 46.82
CA LYS A 858 15.22 -24.11 47.80
C LYS A 858 14.40 -25.21 48.46
N VAL A 859 15.06 -26.33 48.73
CA VAL A 859 14.47 -27.47 49.44
C VAL A 859 15.39 -27.84 50.59
N GLN A 860 14.86 -27.82 51.81
CA GLN A 860 15.58 -28.17 53.03
C GLN A 860 14.89 -29.33 53.72
N GLN A 861 15.63 -30.40 54.01
CA GLN A 861 15.10 -31.47 54.88
C GLN A 861 15.02 -30.96 56.32
N ILE A 862 13.85 -31.09 56.94
CA ILE A 862 13.56 -30.58 58.31
C ILE A 862 13.27 -31.69 59.32
N SER A 863 12.92 -32.90 58.85
CA SER A 863 12.84 -34.13 59.65
C SER A 863 13.16 -35.35 58.78
N VAL A 864 13.14 -36.55 59.36
CA VAL A 864 13.36 -37.81 58.65
C VAL A 864 12.35 -38.08 57.52
N ASP A 865 11.19 -37.42 57.55
CA ASP A 865 10.05 -37.64 56.65
C ASP A 865 9.47 -36.35 56.03
N LYS A 866 10.10 -35.18 56.26
CA LYS A 866 9.58 -33.87 55.81
C LYS A 866 10.66 -32.99 55.20
N VAL A 867 10.25 -32.23 54.19
CA VAL A 867 11.04 -31.17 53.57
C VAL A 867 10.27 -29.85 53.56
N TYR A 868 10.97 -28.76 53.84
CA TYR A 868 10.50 -27.39 53.67
C TYR A 868 10.99 -26.86 52.32
N ILE A 869 10.06 -26.39 51.51
CA ILE A 869 10.29 -25.90 50.15
C ILE A 869 9.91 -24.43 50.12
N SER A 870 10.79 -23.57 49.63
CA SER A 870 10.55 -22.12 49.57
C SER A 870 11.19 -21.49 48.34
N TRP A 871 10.64 -20.37 47.88
CA TRP A 871 11.15 -19.62 46.74
C TRP A 871 10.95 -18.11 46.90
N ASN A 872 11.58 -17.33 46.03
CA ASN A 872 11.36 -15.88 45.99
C ASN A 872 9.96 -15.59 45.41
N PRO A 873 9.22 -14.60 45.95
CA PRO A 873 7.96 -14.17 45.36
C PRO A 873 8.12 -13.74 43.89
N SER A 874 7.20 -14.19 43.03
CA SER A 874 7.11 -13.69 41.65
C SER A 874 6.45 -12.31 41.61
N THR A 875 6.69 -11.59 40.52
CA THR A 875 6.15 -10.26 40.22
C THR A 875 5.13 -10.33 39.09
N VAL A 876 4.26 -9.33 39.03
CA VAL A 876 3.18 -9.17 38.05
C VAL A 876 3.15 -7.73 37.57
N TYR A 877 2.58 -7.48 36.39
CA TYR A 877 2.34 -6.13 35.89
C TYR A 877 1.21 -5.44 36.65
N GLU A 878 1.25 -4.11 36.63
CA GLU A 878 0.61 -3.11 37.51
C GLU A 878 -0.84 -3.38 37.98
N ASP A 879 -1.64 -4.13 37.22
CA ASP A 879 -3.06 -4.40 37.52
C ASP A 879 -3.36 -5.81 38.10
N PHE A 880 -2.36 -6.68 38.25
CA PHE A 880 -2.54 -8.06 38.72
C PHE A 880 -1.88 -8.31 40.08
N GLN A 881 -2.26 -9.42 40.73
CA GLN A 881 -1.60 -9.93 41.94
C GLN A 881 -1.24 -11.40 41.75
N ILE A 882 -0.25 -11.90 42.50
CA ILE A 882 0.02 -13.35 42.55
C ILE A 882 -1.11 -14.03 43.33
N ALA A 883 -1.91 -14.85 42.65
CA ALA A 883 -2.96 -15.66 43.26
C ALA A 883 -2.40 -16.93 43.94
N GLY A 884 -1.25 -17.42 43.48
CA GLY A 884 -0.58 -18.56 44.09
C GLY A 884 0.50 -19.17 43.22
N TYR A 885 0.86 -20.40 43.55
CA TYR A 885 1.91 -21.17 42.89
C TYR A 885 1.48 -22.62 42.69
N SER A 886 1.95 -23.22 41.60
CA SER A 886 1.81 -24.66 41.30
C SER A 886 3.16 -25.32 41.48
N LEU A 887 3.34 -26.02 42.61
CA LEU A 887 4.53 -26.80 42.94
C LEU A 887 4.38 -28.23 42.43
N GLU A 888 5.29 -28.68 41.59
CA GLU A 888 5.33 -30.06 41.12
C GLU A 888 6.39 -30.88 41.84
N VAL A 889 5.97 -32.03 42.36
CA VAL A 889 6.82 -33.06 42.92
C VAL A 889 7.08 -34.10 41.83
N LEU A 890 8.35 -34.23 41.44
CA LEU A 890 8.77 -35.07 40.32
C LEU A 890 9.44 -36.35 40.83
N ASN A 891 9.23 -37.44 40.10
CA ASN A 891 9.94 -38.68 40.32
C ASN A 891 11.41 -38.56 39.88
N GLN A 892 12.28 -39.36 40.50
CA GLN A 892 13.67 -39.47 40.08
C GLN A 892 13.77 -40.29 38.78
N ASN A 893 12.99 -41.37 38.66
CA ASN A 893 12.99 -42.29 37.51
C ASN A 893 11.56 -42.72 37.10
N PRO A 894 11.15 -42.52 35.83
CA PRO A 894 11.88 -41.77 34.79
C PRO A 894 12.01 -40.28 35.20
N PRO A 895 13.11 -39.60 34.79
CA PRO A 895 13.34 -38.20 35.16
C PRO A 895 12.22 -37.30 34.62
N GLY A 896 11.50 -36.59 35.51
CA GLY A 896 10.51 -35.58 35.13
C GLY A 896 9.05 -36.02 35.14
N GLY A 897 8.74 -37.27 35.48
CA GLY A 897 7.34 -37.68 35.73
C GLY A 897 6.75 -36.95 36.92
N VAL A 898 5.66 -36.20 36.71
CA VAL A 898 4.94 -35.49 37.78
C VAL A 898 4.19 -36.51 38.64
N LEU A 899 4.56 -36.61 39.92
CA LEU A 899 3.90 -37.47 40.90
C LEU A 899 2.71 -36.76 41.54
N GLU A 900 2.88 -35.48 41.82
CA GLU A 900 1.90 -34.65 42.50
C GLU A 900 2.07 -33.19 42.10
N THR A 901 0.95 -32.49 41.92
CA THR A 901 0.91 -31.04 41.71
C THR A 901 0.16 -30.40 42.87
N ILE A 902 0.86 -29.56 43.62
CA ILE A 902 0.36 -28.92 44.84
C ILE A 902 0.14 -27.44 44.54
N LYS A 903 -1.09 -26.96 44.76
CA LYS A 903 -1.39 -25.52 44.71
C LYS A 903 -1.21 -24.91 46.09
N THR A 904 -0.47 -23.80 46.16
CA THR A 904 -0.27 -23.03 47.40
C THR A 904 -0.47 -21.54 47.12
N THR A 905 -1.04 -20.81 48.07
CA THR A 905 -1.19 -19.34 48.01
C THR A 905 0.00 -18.59 48.60
N THR A 906 0.99 -19.31 49.13
CA THR A 906 2.21 -18.75 49.73
C THR A 906 3.44 -19.19 48.95
N ASN A 907 4.56 -18.47 49.09
CA ASN A 907 5.83 -18.79 48.42
C ASN A 907 6.66 -19.88 49.15
N ALA A 908 5.98 -20.73 49.92
CA ALA A 908 6.57 -21.87 50.61
C ALA A 908 5.56 -23.02 50.78
N HIS A 909 6.07 -24.23 51.00
CA HIS A 909 5.27 -25.41 51.30
C HIS A 909 6.08 -26.43 52.11
N THR A 910 5.44 -27.10 53.08
CA THR A 910 6.07 -28.21 53.81
C THR A 910 5.47 -29.53 53.33
N LEU A 911 6.28 -30.34 52.65
CA LEU A 911 5.86 -31.66 52.19
C LEU A 911 6.24 -32.71 53.24
N SER A 912 5.29 -33.58 53.60
CA SER A 912 5.44 -34.62 54.63
C SER A 912 5.21 -36.03 54.08
N GLY A 913 5.52 -37.06 54.87
CA GLY A 913 5.27 -38.46 54.49
C GLY A 913 6.29 -39.05 53.51
N LEU A 914 7.48 -38.45 53.44
CA LEU A 914 8.58 -38.92 52.61
C LEU A 914 9.37 -40.02 53.33
N GLN A 915 9.96 -40.95 52.57
CA GLN A 915 10.76 -42.04 53.15
C GLN A 915 12.26 -41.68 53.17
N PRO A 916 13.00 -42.01 54.25
CA PRO A 916 14.47 -41.88 54.26
C PRO A 916 15.12 -42.66 53.11
N GLY A 917 16.16 -42.10 52.50
CA GLY A 917 16.86 -42.64 51.33
C GLY A 917 16.20 -42.31 49.98
N MET A 918 15.00 -41.70 49.99
CA MET A 918 14.30 -41.29 48.78
C MET A 918 14.87 -39.99 48.20
N THR A 919 15.04 -39.94 46.89
CA THR A 919 15.31 -38.71 46.14
C THR A 919 14.04 -38.15 45.52
N ARG A 920 13.86 -36.83 45.61
CA ARG A 920 12.77 -36.08 44.99
C ARG A 920 13.28 -34.84 44.28
N ARG A 921 12.59 -34.47 43.20
CA ARG A 921 12.86 -33.27 42.40
C ARG A 921 11.65 -32.34 42.45
N PHE A 922 11.89 -31.03 42.47
CA PHE A 922 10.84 -30.02 42.63
C PHE A 922 11.01 -28.91 41.61
N ARG A 923 9.89 -28.43 41.08
CA ARG A 923 9.83 -27.21 40.26
C ARG A 923 8.51 -26.49 40.50
N VAL A 924 8.46 -25.19 40.31
CA VAL A 924 7.27 -24.39 40.64
C VAL A 924 6.97 -23.36 39.55
N LYS A 925 5.67 -23.13 39.29
CA LYS A 925 5.17 -22.00 38.48
C LYS A 925 4.38 -21.02 39.34
N ALA A 926 4.45 -19.75 38.99
CA ALA A 926 3.58 -18.71 39.57
C ALA A 926 2.25 -18.66 38.82
N ILE A 927 1.20 -18.24 39.53
CA ILE A 927 -0.17 -18.05 39.02
C ILE A 927 -0.66 -16.68 39.48
N ASP A 928 -1.15 -15.84 38.58
CA ASP A 928 -1.74 -14.54 38.91
C ASP A 928 -3.28 -14.61 39.12
N THR A 929 -3.89 -13.49 39.49
CA THR A 929 -5.34 -13.35 39.72
C THR A 929 -6.20 -13.50 38.46
N ALA A 930 -5.63 -13.38 37.26
CA ALA A 930 -6.30 -13.70 36.00
C ALA A 930 -6.15 -15.18 35.60
N GLY A 931 -5.34 -15.95 36.33
CA GLY A 931 -5.05 -17.34 36.06
C GLY A 931 -3.88 -17.57 35.10
N ASN A 932 -3.14 -16.52 34.70
CA ASN A 932 -1.94 -16.68 33.89
C ASN A 932 -0.85 -17.40 34.69
N MET A 933 -0.12 -18.30 34.03
CA MET A 933 1.02 -19.00 34.62
C MET A 933 2.33 -18.40 34.13
N SER A 934 3.38 -18.43 34.95
CA SER A 934 4.72 -18.05 34.48
C SER A 934 5.14 -18.87 33.25
N ALA A 935 5.80 -18.23 32.30
CA ALA A 935 6.19 -18.85 31.02
C ALA A 935 6.95 -20.16 31.26
N ASP A 936 7.96 -20.11 32.13
CA ASP A 936 8.76 -21.25 32.54
C ASP A 936 8.47 -21.69 33.99
N TYR A 937 8.87 -22.92 34.30
CA TYR A 937 9.05 -23.35 35.69
C TYR A 937 10.34 -22.76 36.26
N SER A 938 10.43 -22.69 37.58
CA SER A 938 11.72 -22.53 38.26
C SER A 938 12.74 -23.57 37.81
N ALA A 939 14.02 -23.29 38.02
CA ALA A 939 15.05 -24.33 37.99
C ALA A 939 14.66 -25.51 38.90
N VAL A 940 14.96 -26.74 38.45
CA VAL A 940 14.59 -27.96 39.20
C VAL A 940 15.58 -28.18 40.34
N VAL A 941 15.08 -28.36 41.56
CA VAL A 941 15.90 -28.65 42.75
C VAL A 941 15.69 -30.09 43.20
N GLN A 942 16.78 -30.80 43.49
CA GLN A 942 16.76 -32.18 43.97
C GLN A 942 17.19 -32.27 45.44
N VAL A 943 16.54 -33.15 46.21
CA VAL A 943 16.95 -33.50 47.57
C VAL A 943 16.87 -35.02 47.76
N THR A 944 17.83 -35.59 48.49
CA THR A 944 17.80 -36.98 48.96
C THR A 944 17.66 -36.98 50.48
N LEU A 945 16.63 -37.63 51.01
CA LEU A 945 16.37 -37.60 52.45
C LEU A 945 17.36 -38.51 53.20
N SER A 946 18.01 -37.96 54.23
CA SER A 946 18.87 -38.72 55.15
C SER A 946 18.08 -39.24 56.34
N ALA A 947 18.39 -40.47 56.78
CA ALA A 947 17.85 -41.04 58.02
C ALA A 947 18.47 -40.41 59.29
N ASN A 948 19.63 -39.75 59.15
CA ASN A 948 20.38 -39.13 60.25
C ASN A 948 20.24 -37.60 60.19
N VAL A 949 19.03 -37.09 60.44
CA VAL A 949 18.74 -35.64 60.49
C VAL A 949 18.14 -35.28 61.86
N THR A 950 18.74 -34.29 62.51
CA THR A 950 18.16 -33.67 63.72
C THR A 950 16.96 -32.83 63.31
N PRO A 951 15.76 -33.03 63.90
CA PRO A 951 14.59 -32.22 63.57
C PRO A 951 14.83 -30.74 63.82
N VAL A 952 14.53 -29.91 62.83
CA VAL A 952 14.58 -28.44 62.94
C VAL A 952 13.20 -27.89 62.61
N ALA A 953 12.75 -26.88 63.35
CA ALA A 953 11.49 -26.21 63.03
C ALA A 953 11.58 -25.56 61.63
N PRO A 954 10.50 -25.60 60.82
CA PRO A 954 10.47 -24.87 59.56
C PRO A 954 10.75 -23.38 59.82
N PRO A 955 11.48 -22.69 58.92
CA PRO A 955 11.55 -21.23 58.95
C PRO A 955 10.13 -20.65 58.97
N ALA A 956 9.91 -19.54 59.68
CA ALA A 956 8.63 -18.85 59.62
C ALA A 956 8.32 -18.50 58.15
N ALA A 957 7.16 -18.91 57.66
CA ALA A 957 6.73 -18.56 56.31
C ALA A 957 6.69 -17.03 56.20
N PRO A 958 7.17 -16.42 55.09
CA PRO A 958 7.05 -14.99 54.89
C PRO A 958 5.56 -14.57 54.95
N THR A 959 5.15 -13.88 56.01
CA THR A 959 3.81 -13.27 56.11
C THR A 959 3.88 -11.86 55.56
N GLY A 960 3.40 -11.65 54.35
CA GLY A 960 3.46 -10.33 53.73
C GLY A 960 3.04 -10.27 52.27
N LEU A 961 1.88 -10.80 51.90
CA LEU A 961 1.13 -10.25 50.77
C LEU A 961 0.08 -9.32 51.38
N LYS A 962 0.40 -8.02 51.47
CA LYS A 962 -0.60 -7.01 51.77
C LYS A 962 -1.39 -6.77 50.49
N SER A 963 -2.71 -6.94 50.55
CA SER A 963 -3.62 -6.26 49.63
C SER A 963 -3.54 -4.77 49.95
N GLU A 964 -2.82 -3.99 49.15
CA GLU A 964 -3.07 -2.55 49.11
C GLU A 964 -4.34 -2.34 48.27
N GLU A 965 -5.44 -2.01 48.94
CA GLU A 965 -6.56 -1.33 48.29
C GLU A 965 -6.04 0.03 47.83
N ILE A 966 -5.77 0.18 46.53
CA ILE A 966 -5.60 1.51 45.95
C ILE A 966 -6.98 2.16 45.96
N ALA A 967 -7.14 3.12 46.88
CA ALA A 967 -8.27 4.01 46.91
C ALA A 967 -8.41 4.73 45.55
N ASN A 968 -9.62 4.70 44.99
CA ASN A 968 -10.02 5.44 43.80
C ASN A 968 -9.52 6.89 43.83
N GLY A 969 -8.41 7.16 43.15
CA GLY A 969 -7.96 8.50 42.78
C GLY A 969 -8.69 8.91 41.51
N ALA A 970 -9.63 9.84 41.64
CA ALA A 970 -10.32 10.46 40.52
C ALA A 970 -9.32 11.01 39.49
N MET A 971 -9.35 10.47 38.27
CA MET A 971 -8.68 11.08 37.13
C MET A 971 -9.41 12.37 36.75
N ASN A 972 -8.64 13.46 36.77
CA ASN A 972 -9.03 14.79 36.33
C ASN A 972 -9.10 14.80 34.79
N PRO A 973 -10.25 15.10 34.14
CA PRO A 973 -10.36 15.14 32.70
C PRO A 973 -9.95 16.54 32.21
N SER A 974 -8.69 16.73 31.82
CA SER A 974 -8.33 17.89 30.99
C SER A 974 -7.04 17.65 30.22
N ARG A 975 -7.19 17.07 29.02
CA ARG A 975 -6.37 17.43 27.86
C ARG A 975 -7.21 17.16 26.61
N THR A 976 -7.98 18.18 26.26
CA THR A 976 -8.63 18.34 24.97
C THR A 976 -7.54 18.36 23.91
N VAL A 977 -7.39 17.26 23.17
CA VAL A 977 -6.70 17.28 21.88
C VAL A 977 -7.76 17.66 20.85
N THR A 978 -7.50 18.79 20.21
CA THR A 978 -8.30 19.44 19.18
C THR A 978 -8.63 18.49 18.04
N GLU A 979 -9.92 18.29 17.79
CA GLU A 979 -10.47 17.76 16.55
C GLU A 979 -10.20 18.78 15.43
N SER A 980 -9.45 18.37 14.40
CA SER A 980 -9.43 19.03 13.10
C SER A 980 -10.13 18.14 12.08
N VAL A 981 -11.37 18.55 11.79
CA VAL A 981 -12.23 18.33 10.63
C VAL A 981 -11.61 17.52 9.47
N TYR A 982 -12.16 16.33 9.24
CA TYR A 982 -12.09 15.58 7.98
C TYR A 982 -13.39 15.84 7.19
N GLY A 983 -13.27 16.29 5.95
CA GLY A 983 -14.32 16.25 4.95
C GLY A 983 -13.80 15.50 3.72
N MET A 984 -14.31 14.28 3.52
CA MET A 984 -14.41 13.63 2.20
C MET A 984 -15.86 13.78 1.72
#